data_AF-A0A7W2XB57-F1
#
_entry.id   AF-A0A7W2XB57-F1
#
_cell.length_a   1.000
_cell.length_b   1.000
_cell.length_c   1.000
_cell.angle_alpha   90.00
_cell.angle_beta   90.00
_cell.angle_gamma   90.00
#
_symmetry.space_group_name_H-M   'P 1'
#
loop_
_entity.id
_entity.type
_entity.pdbx_description
1 polymer ?
#
loop_
_entity_poly.entity_id
_entity_poly.type
_entity_poly.pdbx_seq_one_letter_code
_entity_poly.pdbx_strand_id
1 'polypeptide(L)'
;MNRLLVIKEENHTVNPDMGLVIPVAYLDENGNYEKIDPSDFPNGGIFISKGFLNISQQFGYDELFILNEYYESNDDDWKINTRHQKHFGLGSKVERLDKSYFIPIIKSALPDIKTGFLGHDIDAPSAQFFIENEGYVYGPFKASKQDNNWQLSPLSTPSPLQLKQDHIARFDLKEIIANDFSYELIIKGEVRKYIKNLKDLSSLLFEQKDYISDTRLVSYFTKNGFGNGFSKNKSPLGKSEAQKLSQGIDEYVKKNKVLENSERLKRLKELLGEFLDSSPFGQEIVQEFLAESRDGRLYLDDYFSKNKDLLVKQKSKELEEVTRVQKSKLNKEISDLERLITNKKAELDSELKNVEYEKVRAREELERIKKQSAEDAHDLLLQKQQALTEKNAELEENIKNASIKLEQFYSMESRVNDYNSLNEEINYLKRLKEDIEKDKESAEKALKLKKATLNSPQLLEKTVEIQTIQNLKTLLNGGRARESTPKIYKTKINPSTIELNKENRKEYINYLVDSFSNDNGRNFSFDEMANLIICLNQSFMTILSGPPGTGKTSTAIRLAQNMGLTNGENTYNTSNFINIPVGRAWVSSRDILGFYNSLKDVYQPARTGLYEFLKSDHNPDYLKIILLDEANLSSVEHYWSDFLGMCDPEGRNRKIDSGIPSEDERYITVADGVRFIATINNDASTERLSPRLIDRVPVIGLNHNAEFKSNVIRSLAFEGAVKNEWLESCFDVSLYESSFTTEEENLLDEIIEILKAPLTRTTSVRVSQRKYNAMKRYCYIANEIEGLQVQPLDFAINQHVLPLIEGYGAGFKERLHNLEQKLVEFDLHISKATLRNIINNGDIYSESYSYF
;
A
#
# COMPACT_ATOMS: atom_id res chain seq x y z
N MET A 1 19.81 -18.69 -47.90
CA MET A 1 19.89 -18.94 -46.44
C MET A 1 18.58 -19.60 -46.07
N ASN A 2 18.63 -20.83 -45.56
CA ASN A 2 17.42 -21.64 -45.39
C ASN A 2 16.58 -21.04 -44.26
N ARG A 3 15.38 -20.59 -44.59
CA ARG A 3 14.39 -20.15 -43.61
C ARG A 3 13.97 -21.37 -42.80
N LEU A 4 13.79 -21.22 -41.50
CA LEU A 4 13.51 -22.35 -40.62
C LEU A 4 12.13 -22.21 -40.01
N LEU A 5 11.33 -23.27 -40.06
CA LEU A 5 10.09 -23.35 -39.31
C LEU A 5 10.41 -23.73 -37.87
N VAL A 6 9.96 -22.93 -36.91
CA VAL A 6 10.26 -23.12 -35.48
C VAL A 6 9.00 -23.00 -34.63
N ILE A 7 9.07 -23.56 -33.42
CA ILE A 7 8.08 -23.42 -32.36
C ILE A 7 8.77 -22.95 -31.08
N LYS A 8 8.10 -22.16 -30.25
CA LYS A 8 8.70 -21.69 -28.98
C LYS A 8 8.69 -22.77 -27.92
N GLU A 9 9.75 -22.86 -27.13
CA GLU A 9 9.82 -23.69 -25.93
C GLU A 9 9.50 -22.87 -24.68
N GLU A 10 9.08 -23.55 -23.61
CA GLU A 10 8.76 -22.90 -22.34
C GLU A 10 10.02 -22.23 -21.77
N ASN A 11 9.89 -21.00 -21.27
CA ASN A 11 11.08 -20.18 -20.99
C ASN A 11 11.81 -20.70 -19.73
N HIS A 12 12.91 -21.42 -19.91
CA HIS A 12 13.70 -22.01 -18.82
C HIS A 12 14.85 -21.12 -18.31
N THR A 13 14.96 -19.88 -18.81
CA THR A 13 16.05 -18.95 -18.50
C THR A 13 15.61 -17.91 -17.45
N VAL A 14 16.56 -17.47 -16.61
CA VAL A 14 16.33 -16.42 -15.59
C VAL A 14 16.10 -15.04 -16.24
N ASN A 15 16.53 -14.87 -17.49
CA ASN A 15 16.36 -13.64 -18.25
C ASN A 15 15.18 -13.76 -19.23
N PRO A 16 14.09 -12.99 -19.07
CA PRO A 16 12.90 -13.08 -19.91
C PRO A 16 13.13 -12.70 -21.38
N ASP A 17 14.25 -12.04 -21.71
CA ASP A 17 14.59 -11.66 -23.08
C ASP A 17 15.40 -12.72 -23.86
N MET A 18 15.77 -13.81 -23.20
CA MET A 18 16.46 -14.97 -23.76
C MET A 18 15.56 -16.20 -23.69
N GLY A 19 15.63 -17.09 -24.68
CA GLY A 19 14.83 -18.32 -24.66
C GLY A 19 15.24 -19.32 -25.74
N LEU A 20 14.51 -20.42 -25.84
CA LEU A 20 14.77 -21.50 -26.79
C LEU A 20 13.62 -21.62 -27.79
N VAL A 21 13.98 -21.87 -29.05
CA VAL A 21 13.03 -22.25 -30.10
C VAL A 21 13.45 -23.60 -30.68
N ILE A 22 12.49 -24.47 -30.93
CA ILE A 22 12.72 -25.81 -31.45
C ILE A 22 12.58 -25.76 -32.97
N PRO A 23 13.60 -26.18 -33.73
CA PRO A 23 13.54 -26.24 -35.18
C PRO A 23 12.72 -27.45 -35.66
N VAL A 24 11.85 -27.23 -36.64
CA VAL A 24 10.81 -28.19 -37.05
C VAL A 24 10.96 -28.62 -38.52
N ALA A 25 11.20 -27.69 -39.45
CA ALA A 25 11.43 -27.99 -40.87
C ALA A 25 12.30 -26.91 -41.55
N TYR A 26 13.05 -27.27 -42.61
CA TYR A 26 13.67 -26.30 -43.52
C TYR A 26 12.67 -25.82 -44.56
N LEU A 27 12.73 -24.54 -44.91
CA LEU A 27 11.89 -23.90 -45.93
C LEU A 27 12.80 -23.41 -47.07
N ASP A 28 12.67 -24.08 -48.22
CA ASP A 28 13.39 -23.76 -49.46
C ASP A 28 12.81 -22.49 -50.13
N GLU A 29 13.58 -21.84 -51.01
CA GLU A 29 13.17 -20.61 -51.74
C GLU A 29 11.91 -20.82 -52.60
N ASN A 30 11.60 -22.07 -52.95
CA ASN A 30 10.40 -22.49 -53.67
C ASN A 30 9.17 -22.77 -52.76
N GLY A 31 9.31 -22.63 -51.44
CA GLY A 31 8.25 -22.90 -50.46
C GLY A 31 8.06 -24.39 -50.09
N ASN A 32 8.98 -25.25 -50.52
CA ASN A 32 8.98 -26.68 -50.18
C ASN A 32 9.61 -26.92 -48.79
N TYR A 33 9.09 -27.93 -48.08
CA TYR A 33 9.49 -28.24 -46.71
C TYR A 33 10.36 -29.50 -46.65
N GLU A 34 11.61 -29.34 -46.23
CA GLU A 34 12.53 -30.46 -46.03
C GLU A 34 12.60 -30.84 -44.54
N LYS A 35 12.62 -32.14 -44.26
CA LYS A 35 12.79 -32.64 -42.89
C LYS A 35 14.19 -32.31 -42.40
N ILE A 36 14.28 -31.86 -41.15
CA ILE A 36 15.56 -31.59 -40.49
C ILE A 36 16.21 -32.92 -40.12
N ASP A 37 17.50 -33.08 -40.43
CA ASP A 37 18.29 -34.19 -39.92
C ASP A 37 18.60 -33.93 -38.43
N PRO A 38 18.31 -34.85 -37.50
CA PRO A 38 18.68 -34.71 -36.09
C PRO A 38 20.16 -34.38 -35.86
N SER A 39 21.07 -34.70 -36.80
CA SER A 39 22.49 -34.31 -36.72
C SER A 39 22.75 -32.81 -36.87
N ASP A 40 21.85 -32.07 -37.52
CA ASP A 40 22.02 -30.64 -37.76
C ASP A 40 21.79 -29.82 -36.49
N PHE A 41 20.91 -30.28 -35.60
CA PHE A 41 20.62 -29.65 -34.31
C PHE A 41 20.84 -30.64 -33.14
N PRO A 42 22.10 -30.93 -32.77
CA PRO A 42 22.45 -32.03 -31.86
C PRO A 42 21.87 -31.91 -30.44
N ASN A 43 21.56 -30.68 -29.99
CA ASN A 43 20.95 -30.40 -28.68
C ASN A 43 19.48 -29.94 -28.79
N GLY A 44 18.85 -30.15 -29.96
CA GLY A 44 17.40 -30.06 -30.16
C GLY A 44 16.79 -28.65 -30.23
N GLY A 45 17.59 -27.58 -30.09
CA GLY A 45 17.06 -26.21 -30.08
C GLY A 45 17.98 -25.17 -30.70
N ILE A 46 17.43 -23.96 -30.90
CA ILE A 46 18.14 -22.75 -31.28
C ILE A 46 17.97 -21.75 -30.15
N PHE A 47 19.08 -21.18 -29.69
CA PHE A 47 19.06 -20.21 -28.60
C PHE A 47 18.77 -18.79 -29.13
N ILE A 48 17.72 -18.16 -28.64
CA ILE A 48 17.42 -16.76 -28.95
C ILE A 48 18.12 -15.88 -27.92
N SER A 49 19.14 -15.15 -28.36
CA SER A 49 20.01 -14.37 -27.48
C SER A 49 19.41 -13.04 -27.04
N LYS A 50 18.48 -12.48 -27.84
CA LYS A 50 17.80 -11.21 -27.57
C LYS A 50 16.44 -11.14 -28.29
N GLY A 51 15.43 -10.57 -27.65
CA GLY A 51 14.10 -10.36 -28.23
C GLY A 51 13.16 -11.55 -28.11
N PHE A 52 13.42 -12.50 -27.21
CA PHE A 52 12.52 -13.64 -26.98
C PHE A 52 11.18 -13.22 -26.35
N LEU A 53 11.18 -12.11 -25.59
CA LEU A 53 9.95 -11.53 -25.04
C LEU A 53 8.96 -11.12 -26.14
N ASN A 54 9.46 -10.55 -27.24
CA ASN A 54 8.65 -10.18 -28.39
C ASN A 54 8.03 -11.41 -29.06
N ILE A 55 8.80 -12.49 -29.21
CA ILE A 55 8.29 -13.77 -29.74
C ILE A 55 7.19 -14.30 -28.81
N SER A 56 7.41 -14.24 -27.50
CA SER A 56 6.45 -14.73 -26.50
C SER A 56 5.13 -13.96 -26.49
N GLN A 57 5.16 -12.66 -26.80
CA GLN A 57 3.97 -11.81 -26.95
C GLN A 57 3.28 -11.99 -28.31
N GLN A 58 4.04 -12.23 -29.39
CA GLN A 58 3.52 -12.30 -30.75
C GLN A 58 2.93 -13.67 -31.13
N PHE A 59 3.48 -14.76 -30.59
CA PHE A 59 3.14 -16.13 -30.98
C PHE A 59 2.62 -16.94 -29.79
N GLY A 60 1.58 -17.75 -29.99
CA GLY A 60 1.05 -18.69 -29.00
C GLY A 60 2.03 -19.83 -28.66
N TYR A 61 1.75 -20.59 -27.58
CA TYR A 61 2.62 -21.71 -27.12
C TYR A 61 2.84 -22.78 -28.20
N ASP A 62 1.80 -23.04 -29.00
CA ASP A 62 1.79 -24.06 -30.05
C ASP A 62 1.73 -23.47 -31.48
N GLU A 63 2.04 -22.19 -31.66
CA GLU A 63 2.01 -21.52 -32.96
C GLU A 63 3.35 -21.64 -33.68
N LEU A 64 3.32 -22.14 -34.93
CA LEU A 64 4.50 -22.23 -35.80
C LEU A 64 4.83 -20.87 -36.43
N PHE A 65 6.11 -20.51 -36.46
CA PHE A 65 6.59 -19.28 -37.08
C PHE A 65 7.93 -19.49 -37.80
N ILE A 66 8.32 -18.52 -38.63
CA ILE A 66 9.53 -18.61 -39.46
C ILE A 66 10.66 -17.85 -38.79
N LEU A 67 11.80 -18.50 -38.62
CA LEU A 67 13.07 -17.87 -38.28
C LEU A 67 13.88 -17.68 -39.56
N ASN A 68 14.07 -16.42 -39.96
CA ASN A 68 14.70 -16.08 -41.24
C ASN A 68 16.22 -16.17 -41.21
N GLU A 69 16.85 -15.94 -40.05
CA GLU A 69 18.30 -15.96 -39.87
C GLU A 69 18.67 -16.64 -38.55
N TYR A 70 19.62 -17.57 -38.60
CA TYR A 70 20.27 -18.18 -37.44
C TYR A 70 21.77 -18.35 -37.75
N TYR A 71 22.58 -18.40 -36.71
CA TYR A 71 24.04 -18.45 -36.80
C TYR A 71 24.58 -19.62 -36.00
N GLU A 72 25.66 -20.22 -36.48
CA GLU A 72 26.41 -21.25 -35.74
C GLU A 72 27.36 -20.56 -34.75
N SER A 73 27.43 -21.07 -33.53
CA SER A 73 28.40 -20.60 -32.54
C SER A 73 29.81 -21.04 -32.92
N ASN A 74 30.79 -20.16 -32.77
CA ASN A 74 32.22 -20.51 -32.94
C ASN A 74 32.77 -21.30 -31.75
N ASP A 75 32.04 -21.36 -30.63
CA ASP A 75 32.45 -22.06 -29.41
C ASP A 75 31.90 -23.50 -29.39
N ASP A 76 32.78 -24.45 -29.11
CA ASP A 76 32.47 -25.90 -29.06
C ASP A 76 31.82 -26.35 -27.74
N ASP A 77 31.43 -25.42 -26.86
CA ASP A 77 30.87 -25.70 -25.54
C ASP A 77 29.58 -26.55 -25.57
N TRP A 78 28.83 -26.48 -26.68
CA TRP A 78 27.65 -27.31 -26.92
C TRP A 78 27.97 -28.82 -27.01
N LYS A 79 29.22 -29.20 -27.30
CA LYS A 79 29.66 -30.61 -27.30
C LYS A 79 29.83 -31.19 -25.90
N ILE A 80 30.03 -30.33 -24.90
CA ILE A 80 30.30 -30.72 -23.51
C ILE A 80 29.05 -30.58 -22.65
N ASN A 81 28.21 -29.58 -22.91
CA ASN A 81 27.02 -29.28 -22.13
C ASN A 81 25.75 -29.33 -22.98
N THR A 82 24.85 -30.25 -22.65
CA THR A 82 23.55 -30.45 -23.33
C THR A 82 22.61 -29.24 -23.25
N ARG A 83 22.91 -28.26 -22.38
CA ARG A 83 22.16 -27.01 -22.25
C ARG A 83 22.59 -25.90 -23.20
N HIS A 84 23.77 -26.01 -23.83
CA HIS A 84 24.23 -25.02 -24.80
C HIS A 84 23.87 -25.46 -26.21
N GLN A 85 23.25 -24.57 -26.98
CA GLN A 85 22.85 -24.87 -28.34
C GLN A 85 23.96 -24.53 -29.32
N LYS A 86 24.13 -25.38 -30.34
CA LYS A 86 25.07 -25.15 -31.44
C LYS A 86 24.72 -23.88 -32.24
N HIS A 87 23.43 -23.57 -32.32
CA HIS A 87 22.89 -22.46 -33.12
C HIS A 87 22.24 -21.41 -32.23
N PHE A 88 22.39 -20.13 -32.61
CA PHE A 88 21.71 -19.01 -31.98
C PHE A 88 21.06 -18.07 -32.99
N GLY A 89 20.03 -17.33 -32.55
CA GLY A 89 19.26 -16.40 -33.38
C GLY A 89 18.80 -15.15 -32.63
N LEU A 90 18.16 -14.23 -33.35
CA LEU A 90 17.65 -12.96 -32.83
C LEU A 90 16.13 -12.88 -33.02
N GLY A 91 15.40 -12.41 -32.01
CA GLY A 91 13.94 -12.30 -32.08
C GLY A 91 13.42 -11.25 -33.07
N SER A 92 14.27 -10.36 -33.58
CA SER A 92 13.93 -9.40 -34.65
C SER A 92 13.86 -10.04 -36.05
N LYS A 93 14.32 -11.28 -36.20
CA LYS A 93 14.40 -12.01 -37.49
C LYS A 93 13.32 -13.10 -37.60
N VAL A 94 12.18 -12.86 -36.97
CA VAL A 94 11.02 -13.77 -36.96
C VAL A 94 9.91 -13.21 -37.83
N GLU A 95 9.22 -14.09 -38.57
CA GLU A 95 8.11 -13.76 -39.45
C GLU A 95 6.92 -14.69 -39.19
N ARG A 96 5.70 -14.13 -39.24
CA ARG A 96 4.46 -14.90 -39.05
C ARG A 96 4.13 -15.67 -40.32
N LEU A 97 3.76 -16.93 -40.15
CA LEU A 97 3.30 -17.76 -41.25
C LEU A 97 1.99 -17.19 -41.85
N ASP A 98 1.86 -17.23 -43.18
CA ASP A 98 0.60 -16.87 -43.82
C ASP A 98 -0.49 -17.87 -43.40
N LYS A 99 -1.71 -17.37 -43.12
CA LYS A 99 -2.82 -18.14 -42.54
C LYS A 99 -3.22 -19.36 -43.39
N SER A 100 -2.81 -19.39 -44.66
CA SER A 100 -3.11 -20.47 -45.59
C SER A 100 -2.17 -21.68 -45.49
N TYR A 101 -1.07 -21.59 -44.73
CA TYR A 101 -0.04 -22.63 -44.62
C TYR A 101 -0.03 -23.28 -43.23
N PHE A 102 0.47 -24.52 -43.16
CA PHE A 102 0.59 -25.35 -41.94
C PHE A 102 -0.63 -25.29 -41.01
N ILE A 103 -1.78 -25.68 -41.54
CA ILE A 103 -3.01 -25.72 -40.75
C ILE A 103 -3.08 -27.03 -39.98
N PRO A 104 -3.24 -27.00 -38.64
CA PRO A 104 -3.24 -28.21 -37.83
C PRO A 104 -4.44 -29.10 -38.10
N ILE A 105 -4.22 -30.42 -38.10
CA ILE A 105 -5.23 -31.47 -38.15
C ILE A 105 -5.32 -32.14 -36.78
N ILE A 106 -6.46 -32.03 -36.13
CA ILE A 106 -6.70 -32.56 -34.78
C ILE A 106 -7.58 -33.79 -34.87
N LYS A 107 -7.19 -34.87 -34.19
CA LYS A 107 -8.04 -36.07 -34.07
C LYS A 107 -9.12 -35.82 -33.02
N SER A 108 -10.38 -35.77 -33.44
CA SER A 108 -11.52 -35.53 -32.56
C SER A 108 -12.83 -35.99 -33.20
N ALA A 109 -13.85 -36.25 -32.38
CA ALA A 109 -15.21 -36.31 -32.87
C ALA A 109 -15.66 -34.95 -33.43
N LEU A 110 -16.54 -34.98 -34.43
CA LEU A 110 -17.15 -33.78 -35.01
C LEU A 110 -18.10 -33.11 -34.00
N PRO A 111 -18.16 -31.77 -33.95
CA PRO A 111 -19.07 -31.04 -33.05
C PRO A 111 -20.53 -31.30 -33.42
N ASP A 112 -21.47 -31.18 -32.47
CA ASP A 112 -22.88 -31.33 -32.81
C ASP A 112 -23.30 -30.25 -33.83
N ILE A 113 -23.88 -30.64 -34.96
CA ILE A 113 -24.28 -29.72 -36.01
C ILE A 113 -25.41 -28.79 -35.51
N LYS A 114 -26.23 -29.23 -34.54
CA LYS A 114 -27.35 -28.43 -33.99
C LYS A 114 -26.85 -27.24 -33.17
N THR A 115 -25.84 -27.46 -32.31
CA THR A 115 -25.41 -26.50 -31.28
C THR A 115 -23.99 -25.94 -31.50
N GLY A 116 -23.15 -26.65 -32.24
CA GLY A 116 -21.74 -26.31 -32.49
C GLY A 116 -20.80 -26.64 -31.34
N PHE A 117 -21.27 -27.25 -30.25
CA PHE A 117 -20.44 -27.59 -29.10
C PHE A 117 -19.76 -28.95 -29.25
N LEU A 118 -18.56 -29.06 -28.68
CA LEU A 118 -17.86 -30.32 -28.45
C LEU A 118 -18.18 -30.85 -27.05
N GLY A 119 -18.40 -32.16 -26.94
CA GLY A 119 -18.70 -32.84 -25.68
C GLY A 119 -17.45 -33.21 -24.84
N HIS A 120 -16.25 -32.83 -25.29
CA HIS A 120 -14.97 -33.15 -24.67
C HIS A 120 -13.98 -32.00 -24.86
N ASP A 121 -13.05 -31.84 -23.92
CA ASP A 121 -11.99 -30.84 -23.99
C ASP A 121 -11.01 -31.18 -25.12
N ILE A 122 -10.78 -30.19 -25.99
CA ILE A 122 -9.74 -30.23 -27.03
C ILE A 122 -8.81 -29.06 -26.78
N ASP A 123 -7.50 -29.29 -26.95
CA ASP A 123 -6.52 -28.22 -27.04
C ASP A 123 -6.63 -27.55 -28.43
N ALA A 124 -7.66 -26.72 -28.59
CA ALA A 124 -7.99 -26.10 -29.87
C ALA A 124 -7.08 -24.88 -30.13
N PRO A 125 -6.37 -24.84 -31.26
CA PRO A 125 -5.52 -23.71 -31.62
C PRO A 125 -6.37 -22.45 -31.84
N SER A 126 -5.78 -21.29 -31.56
CA SER A 126 -6.43 -19.98 -31.76
C SER A 126 -6.67 -19.64 -33.25
N ALA A 127 -5.94 -20.31 -34.14
CA ALA A 127 -6.07 -20.19 -35.59
C ALA A 127 -7.09 -21.20 -36.17
N GLN A 128 -7.32 -21.13 -37.48
CA GLN A 128 -8.16 -22.13 -38.16
C GLN A 128 -7.52 -23.53 -38.09
N PHE A 129 -8.34 -24.58 -38.03
CA PHE A 129 -7.87 -25.97 -37.98
C PHE A 129 -8.84 -26.94 -38.66
N PHE A 130 -8.38 -28.17 -38.89
CA PHE A 130 -9.17 -29.28 -39.43
C PHE A 130 -9.29 -30.40 -38.40
N ILE A 131 -10.35 -31.20 -38.52
CA ILE A 131 -10.63 -32.35 -37.65
C ILE A 131 -10.48 -33.64 -38.47
N GLU A 132 -9.65 -34.56 -38.01
CA GLU A 132 -9.56 -35.94 -38.52
C GLU A 132 -10.57 -36.81 -37.74
N ASN A 133 -11.55 -37.37 -38.46
CA ASN A 133 -12.53 -38.30 -37.90
C ASN A 133 -12.81 -39.44 -38.90
N GLU A 134 -12.76 -40.70 -38.45
CA GLU A 134 -13.08 -41.91 -39.23
C GLU A 134 -12.42 -41.99 -40.63
N GLY A 135 -11.17 -41.50 -40.76
CA GLY A 135 -10.43 -41.54 -42.03
C GLY A 135 -10.71 -40.39 -43.01
N TYR A 136 -11.51 -39.40 -42.60
CA TYR A 136 -11.75 -38.17 -43.34
C TYR A 136 -11.24 -36.94 -42.57
N VAL A 137 -10.94 -35.87 -43.30
CA VAL A 137 -10.50 -34.57 -42.76
C VAL A 137 -11.56 -33.50 -43.04
N TYR A 138 -12.05 -32.84 -41.99
CA TYR A 138 -13.15 -31.87 -42.02
C TYR A 138 -12.70 -30.47 -41.59
N GLY A 139 -13.07 -29.42 -42.32
CA GLY A 139 -12.76 -28.04 -41.94
C GLY A 139 -12.85 -27.06 -43.10
N PRO A 140 -12.42 -25.80 -42.95
CA PRO A 140 -11.77 -25.22 -41.76
C PRO A 140 -12.77 -24.80 -40.67
N PHE A 141 -12.41 -25.05 -39.42
CA PHE A 141 -13.14 -24.63 -38.22
C PHE A 141 -12.41 -23.51 -37.47
N LYS A 142 -13.18 -22.70 -36.73
CA LYS A 142 -12.68 -21.75 -35.73
C LYS A 142 -13.32 -22.03 -34.37
N ALA A 143 -12.49 -22.11 -33.33
CA ALA A 143 -12.93 -22.34 -31.96
C ALA A 143 -13.17 -21.04 -31.18
N SER A 144 -14.21 -21.03 -30.34
CA SER A 144 -14.46 -20.00 -29.33
C SER A 144 -14.81 -20.67 -27.99
N LYS A 145 -14.20 -20.19 -26.90
CA LYS A 145 -14.39 -20.74 -25.55
C LYS A 145 -15.50 -19.98 -24.82
N GLN A 146 -16.53 -20.69 -24.32
CA GLN A 146 -17.58 -20.16 -23.46
C GLN A 146 -17.71 -21.02 -22.20
N ASP A 147 -17.56 -20.38 -21.03
CA ASP A 147 -17.73 -20.87 -19.65
C ASP A 147 -16.95 -22.13 -19.21
N ASN A 148 -16.92 -23.17 -20.04
CA ASN A 148 -15.99 -24.32 -19.97
C ASN A 148 -16.04 -25.24 -21.20
N ASN A 149 -16.86 -24.95 -22.22
CA ASN A 149 -16.98 -25.78 -23.44
C ASN A 149 -16.51 -25.03 -24.69
N TRP A 150 -15.94 -25.77 -25.64
CA TRP A 150 -15.52 -25.23 -26.94
C TRP A 150 -16.69 -25.25 -27.93
N GLN A 151 -17.02 -24.07 -28.48
CA GLN A 151 -17.92 -23.94 -29.61
C GLN A 151 -17.11 -23.82 -30.90
N LEU A 152 -17.37 -24.69 -31.87
CA LEU A 152 -16.76 -24.67 -33.19
C LEU A 152 -17.71 -24.09 -34.22
N SER A 153 -17.21 -23.16 -35.03
CA SER A 153 -17.97 -22.55 -36.12
C SER A 153 -17.22 -22.66 -37.46
N PRO A 154 -17.95 -22.82 -38.58
CA PRO A 154 -17.36 -22.74 -39.92
C PRO A 154 -16.78 -21.35 -40.18
N LEU A 155 -15.71 -21.28 -40.97
CA LEU A 155 -15.08 -20.02 -41.31
C LEU A 155 -16.01 -19.15 -42.19
N SER A 156 -16.37 -17.96 -41.71
CA SER A 156 -17.28 -17.02 -42.39
C SER A 156 -16.58 -16.10 -43.40
N THR A 157 -15.25 -16.06 -43.41
CA THR A 157 -14.44 -15.30 -44.37
C THR A 157 -14.06 -16.15 -45.57
N PRO A 158 -13.96 -15.57 -46.79
CA PRO A 158 -13.59 -16.33 -47.98
C PRO A 158 -12.19 -16.94 -47.82
N SER A 159 -12.14 -18.27 -47.71
CA SER A 159 -10.94 -19.09 -47.74
C SER A 159 -10.54 -19.40 -49.20
N PRO A 160 -9.26 -19.69 -49.51
CA PRO A 160 -8.82 -20.15 -50.84
C PRO A 160 -9.62 -21.34 -51.40
N LEU A 161 -10.29 -22.10 -50.54
CA LEU A 161 -11.17 -23.22 -50.89
C LEU A 161 -12.52 -22.80 -51.53
N GLN A 162 -12.81 -21.49 -51.67
CA GLN A 162 -14.04 -20.95 -52.28
C GLN A 162 -15.33 -21.62 -51.75
N LEU A 163 -15.35 -21.93 -50.45
CA LEU A 163 -16.48 -22.59 -49.81
C LEU A 163 -17.70 -21.66 -49.77
N LYS A 164 -18.89 -22.23 -50.00
CA LYS A 164 -20.15 -21.53 -49.77
C LYS A 164 -20.28 -21.20 -48.28
N GLN A 165 -20.99 -20.11 -47.97
CA GLN A 165 -21.20 -19.69 -46.59
C GLN A 165 -21.78 -20.84 -45.73
N ASP A 166 -21.20 -21.04 -44.55
CA ASP A 166 -21.52 -22.09 -43.58
C ASP A 166 -21.26 -23.55 -44.06
N HIS A 167 -20.45 -23.74 -45.10
CA HIS A 167 -19.99 -25.07 -45.53
C HIS A 167 -18.56 -25.35 -45.07
N ILE A 168 -18.28 -26.62 -44.81
CA ILE A 168 -16.94 -27.16 -44.56
C ILE A 168 -16.56 -28.11 -45.71
N ALA A 169 -15.28 -28.26 -45.96
CA ALA A 169 -14.75 -29.26 -46.88
C ALA A 169 -14.52 -30.59 -46.16
N ARG A 170 -14.83 -31.70 -46.84
CA ARG A 170 -14.47 -33.07 -46.47
C ARG A 170 -13.49 -33.61 -47.51
N PHE A 171 -12.32 -34.01 -47.03
CA PHE A 171 -11.28 -34.66 -47.83
C PHE A 171 -11.07 -36.10 -47.37
N ASP A 172 -10.74 -37.00 -48.29
CA ASP A 172 -10.24 -38.33 -47.94
C ASP A 172 -8.79 -38.22 -47.44
N LEU A 173 -8.52 -38.72 -46.24
CA LEU A 173 -7.18 -38.69 -45.66
C LEU A 173 -6.16 -39.41 -46.57
N LYS A 174 -6.57 -40.46 -47.29
CA LYS A 174 -5.70 -41.21 -48.21
C LYS A 174 -5.29 -40.37 -49.41
N GLU A 175 -6.17 -39.52 -49.92
CA GLU A 175 -5.87 -38.64 -51.07
C GLU A 175 -4.95 -37.48 -50.67
N ILE A 176 -5.14 -36.94 -49.45
CA ILE A 176 -4.23 -35.94 -48.89
C ILE A 176 -2.82 -36.52 -48.76
N ILE A 177 -2.70 -37.76 -48.27
CA ILE A 177 -1.41 -38.44 -48.10
C ILE A 177 -0.80 -38.83 -49.45
N ALA A 178 -1.61 -39.34 -50.40
CA ALA A 178 -1.13 -39.78 -51.71
C ALA A 178 -0.60 -38.64 -52.59
N ASN A 179 -1.16 -37.43 -52.44
CA ASN A 179 -0.70 -36.23 -53.15
C ASN A 179 0.30 -35.39 -52.34
N ASP A 180 0.81 -35.90 -51.22
CA ASP A 180 1.80 -35.24 -50.36
C ASP A 180 1.37 -33.84 -49.85
N PHE A 181 0.07 -33.66 -49.57
CA PHE A 181 -0.47 -32.39 -49.05
C PHE A 181 -0.55 -32.32 -47.51
N SER A 182 -0.37 -33.46 -46.83
CA SER A 182 -0.15 -33.51 -45.38
C SER A 182 1.33 -33.54 -45.04
N TYR A 183 1.69 -32.91 -43.94
CA TYR A 183 3.02 -32.99 -43.36
C TYR A 183 2.92 -33.43 -41.90
N GLU A 184 3.64 -34.49 -41.53
CA GLU A 184 3.71 -34.97 -40.15
C GLU A 184 4.95 -34.41 -39.47
N LEU A 185 4.73 -33.68 -38.39
CA LEU A 185 5.78 -33.05 -37.59
C LEU A 185 5.82 -33.70 -36.22
N ILE A 186 7.01 -34.08 -35.78
CA ILE A 186 7.23 -34.53 -34.41
C ILE A 186 7.57 -33.29 -33.60
N ILE A 187 6.63 -32.83 -32.78
CA ILE A 187 6.80 -31.67 -31.91
C ILE A 187 6.79 -32.18 -30.47
N LYS A 188 7.89 -31.95 -29.74
CA LYS A 188 8.04 -32.36 -28.32
C LYS A 188 7.71 -33.86 -28.05
N GLY A 189 7.97 -34.74 -29.02
CA GLY A 189 7.71 -36.18 -28.91
C GLY A 189 6.31 -36.64 -29.35
N GLU A 190 5.42 -35.72 -29.70
CA GLU A 190 4.10 -36.03 -30.25
C GLU A 190 4.06 -35.84 -31.77
N VAL A 191 3.45 -36.80 -32.48
CA VAL A 191 3.23 -36.71 -33.93
C VAL A 191 2.01 -35.84 -34.18
N ARG A 192 2.22 -34.61 -34.67
CA ARG A 192 1.17 -33.68 -35.08
C ARG A 192 1.10 -33.59 -36.60
N LYS A 193 -0.11 -33.64 -37.16
CA LYS A 193 -0.35 -33.57 -38.60
C LYS A 193 -0.78 -32.17 -39.02
N TYR A 194 -0.25 -31.69 -40.13
CA TYR A 194 -0.55 -30.37 -40.68
C TYR A 194 -0.87 -30.45 -42.18
N ILE A 195 -1.68 -29.52 -42.67
CA ILE A 195 -1.90 -29.29 -44.11
C ILE A 195 -0.87 -28.28 -44.59
N LYS A 196 -0.10 -28.61 -45.63
CA LYS A 196 0.96 -27.74 -46.16
C LYS A 196 0.41 -26.38 -46.63
N ASN A 197 -0.62 -26.38 -47.48
CA ASN A 197 -1.20 -25.17 -48.06
C ASN A 197 -2.66 -25.37 -48.49
N LEU A 198 -3.54 -24.43 -48.14
CA LEU A 198 -4.95 -24.44 -48.56
C LEU A 198 -5.16 -24.27 -50.08
N LYS A 199 -4.25 -23.59 -50.78
CA LYS A 199 -4.32 -23.41 -52.23
C LYS A 199 -4.02 -24.71 -52.99
N ASP A 200 -3.11 -25.51 -52.47
CA ASP A 200 -2.81 -26.81 -53.07
C ASP A 200 -3.91 -27.82 -52.72
N LEU A 201 -4.44 -27.73 -51.50
CA LEU A 201 -5.61 -28.49 -51.06
C LEU A 201 -6.87 -28.19 -51.90
N SER A 202 -7.02 -26.98 -52.46
CA SER A 202 -8.17 -26.65 -53.32
C SER A 202 -8.13 -27.33 -54.69
N SER A 203 -6.97 -27.89 -55.09
CA SER A 203 -6.84 -28.69 -56.31
C SER A 203 -7.35 -30.12 -56.17
N LEU A 204 -7.48 -30.62 -54.94
CA LEU A 204 -8.09 -31.92 -54.66
C LEU A 204 -9.60 -31.91 -54.90
N LEU A 205 -10.15 -33.07 -55.22
CA LEU A 205 -11.60 -33.26 -55.19
C LEU A 205 -12.04 -33.32 -53.72
N PHE A 206 -12.87 -32.37 -53.31
CA PHE A 206 -13.42 -32.33 -51.96
C PHE A 206 -14.94 -32.21 -51.98
N GLU A 207 -15.58 -32.85 -51.01
CA GLU A 207 -17.01 -32.71 -50.82
C GLU A 207 -17.30 -31.50 -49.94
N GLN A 208 -18.20 -30.62 -50.37
CA GLN A 208 -18.69 -29.52 -49.53
C GLN A 208 -19.84 -30.04 -48.68
N LYS A 209 -19.63 -30.11 -47.36
CA LYS A 209 -20.65 -30.49 -46.39
C LYS A 209 -21.22 -29.23 -45.74
N ASP A 210 -22.54 -29.15 -45.70
CA ASP A 210 -23.23 -28.05 -45.03
C ASP A 210 -23.16 -28.22 -43.51
N TYR A 211 -22.67 -27.20 -42.81
CA TYR A 211 -22.45 -27.22 -41.36
C TYR A 211 -23.05 -25.99 -40.67
N ILE A 212 -24.19 -25.54 -41.19
CA ILE A 212 -24.96 -24.47 -40.59
C ILE A 212 -25.63 -24.92 -39.28
N SER A 213 -25.55 -24.08 -38.25
CA SER A 213 -26.26 -24.31 -36.97
C SER A 213 -27.76 -24.10 -37.14
N ASP A 214 -28.57 -24.71 -36.26
CA ASP A 214 -30.04 -24.61 -36.37
C ASP A 214 -30.53 -23.16 -36.25
N THR A 215 -29.88 -22.37 -35.39
CA THR A 215 -30.15 -20.92 -35.21
C THR A 215 -29.86 -20.11 -36.48
N ARG A 216 -28.76 -20.40 -37.17
CA ARG A 216 -28.41 -19.72 -38.42
C ARG A 216 -29.22 -20.23 -39.61
N LEU A 217 -29.61 -21.50 -39.61
CA LEU A 217 -30.47 -22.11 -40.63
C LEU A 217 -31.82 -21.41 -40.73
N VAL A 218 -32.46 -21.13 -39.59
CA VAL A 218 -33.73 -20.38 -39.53
C VAL A 218 -33.54 -18.96 -40.07
N SER A 219 -32.45 -18.29 -39.68
CA SER A 219 -32.10 -16.93 -40.15
C SER A 219 -31.79 -16.86 -41.65
N TYR A 220 -31.29 -17.94 -42.24
CA TYR A 220 -30.98 -18.02 -43.67
C TYR A 220 -32.25 -18.10 -44.52
N PHE A 221 -33.24 -18.90 -44.13
CA PHE A 221 -34.47 -19.06 -44.90
C PHE A 221 -35.39 -17.84 -44.83
N THR A 222 -35.46 -17.14 -43.70
CA THR A 222 -36.22 -15.89 -43.59
C THR A 222 -35.67 -14.79 -44.50
N LYS A 223 -34.34 -14.67 -44.62
CA LYS A 223 -33.69 -13.71 -45.53
C LYS A 223 -33.92 -14.03 -47.01
N ASN A 224 -34.07 -15.30 -47.39
CA ASN A 224 -34.29 -15.73 -48.78
C ASN A 224 -35.77 -15.72 -49.22
N GLY A 225 -36.61 -14.96 -48.52
CA GLY A 225 -37.99 -14.71 -48.92
C GLY A 225 -38.97 -15.83 -48.58
N PHE A 226 -38.57 -16.76 -47.72
CA PHE A 226 -39.52 -17.64 -47.04
C PHE A 226 -40.39 -16.80 -46.09
N GLY A 227 -41.68 -16.68 -46.38
CA GLY A 227 -42.61 -15.82 -45.61
C GLY A 227 -42.93 -14.45 -46.22
N ASN A 228 -42.48 -14.14 -47.44
CA ASN A 228 -42.71 -12.83 -48.10
C ASN A 228 -44.18 -12.49 -48.46
N GLY A 229 -45.15 -13.35 -48.13
CA GLY A 229 -46.59 -13.06 -48.24
C GLY A 229 -47.23 -12.54 -46.95
N PHE A 230 -46.52 -12.53 -45.82
CA PHE A 230 -47.08 -12.18 -44.51
C PHE A 230 -46.85 -10.72 -44.10
N SER A 231 -46.41 -9.87 -45.03
CA SER A 231 -46.22 -8.44 -44.79
C SER A 231 -47.40 -7.63 -45.31
N LYS A 232 -48.41 -7.42 -44.45
CA LYS A 232 -49.06 -6.11 -44.28
C LYS A 232 -50.07 -6.02 -43.13
N ASN A 233 -50.43 -7.11 -42.46
CA ASN A 233 -51.22 -7.04 -41.22
C ASN A 233 -50.70 -8.04 -40.18
N LYS A 234 -50.10 -7.49 -39.13
CA LYS A 234 -49.86 -8.01 -37.77
C LYS A 234 -50.10 -9.52 -37.54
N SER A 235 -49.04 -10.33 -37.67
CA SER A 235 -48.62 -11.38 -36.71
C SER A 235 -47.31 -12.06 -37.18
N PRO A 236 -46.35 -12.30 -36.26
CA PRO A 236 -45.80 -13.65 -36.07
C PRO A 236 -45.44 -13.97 -34.60
N LEU A 237 -45.37 -15.19 -34.04
CA LEU A 237 -45.46 -16.58 -34.51
C LEU A 237 -45.89 -17.45 -33.30
N GLY A 238 -47.14 -17.89 -33.26
CA GLY A 238 -47.66 -18.85 -32.26
C GLY A 238 -47.75 -20.28 -32.82
N LYS A 239 -48.05 -21.29 -31.98
CA LYS A 239 -48.21 -22.72 -32.37
C LYS A 239 -49.04 -22.97 -33.66
N SER A 240 -50.00 -22.09 -33.97
CA SER A 240 -50.84 -22.12 -35.19
C SER A 240 -50.09 -21.71 -36.47
N GLU A 241 -49.11 -20.82 -36.36
CA GLU A 241 -48.31 -20.36 -37.51
C GLU A 241 -47.13 -21.30 -37.81
N ALA A 242 -46.60 -22.04 -36.84
CA ALA A 242 -45.65 -23.14 -37.09
C ALA A 242 -46.29 -24.27 -37.95
N GLN A 243 -47.56 -24.59 -37.71
CA GLN A 243 -48.34 -25.50 -38.57
C GLN A 243 -48.61 -24.92 -39.97
N LYS A 244 -48.84 -23.60 -40.09
CA LYS A 244 -48.99 -22.92 -41.40
C LYS A 244 -47.66 -22.73 -42.13
N LEU A 245 -46.55 -22.58 -41.42
CA LEU A 245 -45.19 -22.55 -41.98
C LEU A 245 -44.85 -23.93 -42.57
N SER A 246 -45.19 -25.02 -41.88
CA SER A 246 -45.06 -26.38 -42.43
C SER A 246 -45.82 -26.54 -43.75
N GLN A 247 -47.04 -25.99 -43.87
CA GLN A 247 -47.81 -25.99 -45.12
C GLN A 247 -47.22 -25.05 -46.19
N GLY A 248 -46.69 -23.90 -45.79
CA GLY A 248 -45.99 -22.95 -46.67
C GLY A 248 -44.67 -23.49 -47.22
N ILE A 249 -44.02 -24.42 -46.52
CA ILE A 249 -42.82 -25.12 -47.04
C ILE A 249 -43.20 -25.95 -48.26
N ASP A 250 -44.34 -26.66 -48.24
CA ASP A 250 -44.79 -27.47 -49.37
C ASP A 250 -45.21 -26.63 -50.60
N GLU A 251 -45.72 -25.42 -50.38
CA GLU A 251 -45.99 -24.46 -51.47
C GLU A 251 -44.73 -23.79 -52.03
N TYR A 252 -43.75 -23.46 -51.18
CA TYR A 252 -42.47 -22.88 -51.61
C TYR A 252 -41.61 -23.89 -52.38
N VAL A 253 -41.64 -25.17 -51.97
CA VAL A 253 -41.02 -26.30 -52.68
C VAL A 253 -41.64 -26.51 -54.07
N LYS A 254 -42.97 -26.35 -54.22
CA LYS A 254 -43.66 -26.40 -55.51
C LYS A 254 -43.29 -25.24 -56.46
N LYS A 255 -42.95 -24.06 -55.93
CA LYS A 255 -42.61 -22.85 -56.72
C LYS A 255 -41.14 -22.78 -57.14
N ASN A 256 -40.22 -23.25 -56.29
CA ASN A 256 -38.78 -23.25 -56.56
C ASN A 256 -38.25 -24.69 -56.72
N LYS A 257 -38.39 -25.24 -57.95
CA LYS A 257 -37.97 -26.62 -58.33
C LYS A 257 -36.50 -26.98 -58.06
N VAL A 258 -35.65 -26.02 -57.72
CA VAL A 258 -34.20 -26.21 -57.51
C VAL A 258 -33.85 -26.59 -56.06
N LEU A 259 -34.78 -26.39 -55.11
CA LEU A 259 -34.54 -26.58 -53.67
C LEU A 259 -35.15 -27.86 -53.09
N GLU A 260 -35.87 -28.66 -53.90
CA GLU A 260 -36.49 -29.93 -53.50
C GLU A 260 -35.51 -30.90 -52.81
N ASN A 261 -34.22 -30.82 -53.13
CA ASN A 261 -33.18 -31.70 -52.61
C ASN A 261 -32.12 -30.99 -51.75
N SER A 262 -32.41 -29.82 -51.18
CA SER A 262 -31.48 -29.23 -50.22
C SER A 262 -31.64 -29.89 -48.84
N GLU A 263 -30.58 -30.52 -48.34
CA GLU A 263 -30.49 -31.09 -46.98
C GLU A 263 -30.98 -30.09 -45.91
N ARG A 264 -30.70 -28.80 -46.11
CA ARG A 264 -31.19 -27.65 -45.33
C ARG A 264 -32.70 -27.63 -45.12
N LEU A 265 -33.48 -27.99 -46.14
CA LEU A 265 -34.94 -27.92 -46.12
C LEU A 265 -35.57 -29.13 -45.43
N LYS A 266 -34.93 -30.32 -45.54
CA LYS A 266 -35.29 -31.50 -44.74
C LYS A 266 -35.02 -31.26 -43.26
N ARG A 267 -33.85 -30.70 -42.91
CA ARG A 267 -33.48 -30.36 -41.52
C ARG A 267 -34.39 -29.29 -40.91
N LEU A 268 -34.80 -28.30 -41.70
CA LEU A 268 -35.80 -27.31 -41.28
C LEU A 268 -37.17 -27.97 -41.01
N LYS A 269 -37.60 -28.94 -41.85
CA LYS A 269 -38.85 -29.70 -41.63
C LYS A 269 -38.78 -30.58 -40.38
N GLU A 270 -37.66 -31.24 -40.11
CA GLU A 270 -37.44 -32.01 -38.88
C GLU A 270 -37.41 -31.12 -37.64
N LEU A 271 -36.72 -29.98 -37.68
CA LEU A 271 -36.71 -28.99 -36.59
C LEU A 271 -38.10 -28.45 -36.26
N LEU A 272 -38.90 -28.13 -37.29
CA LEU A 272 -40.27 -27.68 -37.11
C LEU A 272 -41.19 -28.80 -36.59
N GLY A 273 -40.89 -30.06 -36.91
CA GLY A 273 -41.54 -31.24 -36.35
C GLY A 273 -41.21 -31.44 -34.87
N GLU A 274 -39.92 -31.44 -34.50
CA GLU A 274 -39.45 -31.51 -33.10
C GLU A 274 -40.00 -30.35 -32.25
N PHE A 275 -40.19 -29.17 -32.84
CA PHE A 275 -40.77 -28.00 -32.17
C PHE A 275 -42.27 -28.14 -31.86
N LEU A 276 -43.01 -28.93 -32.64
CA LEU A 276 -44.44 -29.18 -32.43
C LEU A 276 -44.69 -30.24 -31.33
N ASP A 277 -43.75 -31.16 -31.12
CA ASP A 277 -43.91 -32.32 -30.22
C ASP A 277 -43.29 -32.16 -28.81
N SER A 278 -42.92 -30.93 -28.41
CA SER A 278 -42.50 -30.49 -27.07
C SER A 278 -41.04 -30.73 -26.63
N SER A 279 -40.28 -29.64 -26.44
CA SER A 279 -39.02 -29.61 -25.66
C SER A 279 -38.63 -28.16 -25.24
N PRO A 280 -37.91 -27.94 -24.11
CA PRO A 280 -37.70 -26.64 -23.44
C PRO A 280 -36.93 -25.57 -24.23
N PHE A 281 -36.29 -25.95 -25.34
CA PHE A 281 -35.42 -25.07 -26.15
C PHE A 281 -36.18 -23.90 -26.82
N GLY A 282 -37.49 -24.05 -27.03
CA GLY A 282 -38.33 -22.99 -27.61
C GLY A 282 -38.61 -21.81 -26.67
N GLN A 283 -38.37 -21.93 -25.36
CA GLN A 283 -38.61 -20.84 -24.39
C GLN A 283 -37.49 -19.79 -24.39
N GLU A 284 -36.24 -20.18 -24.57
CA GLU A 284 -35.08 -19.26 -24.60
C GLU A 284 -35.12 -18.35 -25.84
N ILE A 285 -35.41 -18.92 -27.01
CA ILE A 285 -35.45 -18.19 -28.28
C ILE A 285 -36.57 -17.13 -28.29
N VAL A 286 -37.70 -17.42 -27.62
CA VAL A 286 -38.83 -16.49 -27.50
C VAL A 286 -38.52 -15.37 -26.50
N GLN A 287 -37.75 -15.65 -25.44
CA GLN A 287 -37.29 -14.63 -24.49
C GLN A 287 -36.27 -13.69 -25.13
N GLU A 288 -35.34 -14.21 -25.93
CA GLU A 288 -34.33 -13.42 -26.63
C GLU A 288 -34.99 -12.46 -27.65
N PHE A 289 -36.01 -12.93 -28.38
CA PHE A 289 -36.79 -12.10 -29.31
C PHE A 289 -37.64 -11.01 -28.62
N LEU A 290 -38.23 -11.32 -27.46
CA LEU A 290 -39.01 -10.36 -26.65
C LEU A 290 -38.12 -9.31 -25.96
N ALA A 291 -36.86 -9.62 -25.65
CA ALA A 291 -35.92 -8.73 -24.96
C ALA A 291 -35.13 -7.82 -25.91
N GLU A 292 -34.66 -8.34 -27.06
CA GLU A 292 -33.71 -7.63 -27.93
C GLU A 292 -34.35 -6.91 -29.13
N SER A 293 -35.51 -7.34 -29.61
CA SER A 293 -36.15 -6.71 -30.77
C SER A 293 -37.04 -5.50 -30.39
N ARG A 294 -36.98 -4.43 -31.19
CA ARG A 294 -37.79 -3.20 -30.99
C ARG A 294 -39.30 -3.47 -31.08
N ASP A 295 -39.70 -4.46 -31.89
CA ASP A 295 -41.09 -4.89 -32.06
C ASP A 295 -41.58 -5.78 -30.88
N GLY A 296 -40.68 -6.53 -30.22
CA GLY A 296 -40.99 -7.31 -29.01
C GLY A 296 -41.36 -6.45 -27.81
N ARG A 297 -40.72 -5.28 -27.65
CA ARG A 297 -41.04 -4.31 -26.57
C ARG A 297 -42.37 -3.59 -26.82
N LEU A 298 -42.66 -3.20 -28.06
CA LEU A 298 -43.94 -2.58 -28.44
C LEU A 298 -45.14 -3.53 -28.26
N TYR A 299 -44.92 -4.84 -28.40
CA TYR A 299 -45.91 -5.88 -28.13
C TYR A 299 -46.26 -6.00 -26.64
N LEU A 300 -45.26 -5.92 -25.75
CA LEU A 300 -45.46 -5.94 -24.30
C LEU A 300 -46.29 -4.73 -23.84
N ASP A 301 -46.00 -3.53 -24.34
CA ASP A 301 -46.69 -2.30 -23.92
C ASP A 301 -48.18 -2.22 -24.33
N ASP A 302 -48.56 -2.70 -25.53
CA ASP A 302 -49.99 -2.71 -25.97
C ASP A 302 -50.80 -3.84 -25.30
N TYR A 303 -50.15 -4.94 -24.90
CA TYR A 303 -50.81 -6.04 -24.20
C TYR A 303 -51.05 -5.73 -22.71
N PHE A 304 -50.09 -5.09 -22.04
CA PHE A 304 -50.22 -4.66 -20.64
C PHE A 304 -51.27 -3.56 -20.44
N SER A 305 -51.46 -2.68 -21.44
CA SER A 305 -52.39 -1.55 -21.34
C SER A 305 -53.87 -1.97 -21.47
N LYS A 306 -54.18 -3.02 -22.22
CA LYS A 306 -55.58 -3.47 -22.47
C LYS A 306 -56.13 -4.46 -21.45
N ASN A 307 -55.27 -5.25 -20.80
CA ASN A 307 -55.70 -6.36 -19.94
C ASN A 307 -55.25 -6.22 -18.48
N LYS A 308 -54.93 -5.00 -18.03
CA LYS A 308 -54.27 -4.72 -16.74
C LYS A 308 -54.96 -5.35 -15.53
N ASP A 309 -56.28 -5.21 -15.38
CA ASP A 309 -57.00 -5.72 -14.20
C ASP A 309 -57.25 -7.23 -14.23
N LEU A 310 -57.43 -7.80 -15.43
CA LEU A 310 -57.72 -9.23 -15.61
C LEU A 310 -56.41 -10.05 -15.54
N LEU A 311 -55.32 -9.51 -16.08
CA LEU A 311 -53.96 -10.05 -15.93
C LEU A 311 -53.49 -9.94 -14.50
N VAL A 312 -53.70 -8.84 -13.77
CA VAL A 312 -53.28 -8.76 -12.35
C VAL A 312 -54.02 -9.78 -11.49
N LYS A 313 -55.31 -10.05 -11.74
CA LYS A 313 -56.11 -11.02 -10.96
C LYS A 313 -55.85 -12.48 -11.33
N GLN A 314 -55.55 -12.78 -12.60
CA GLN A 314 -55.14 -14.11 -13.04
C GLN A 314 -53.67 -14.38 -12.72
N LYS A 315 -52.78 -13.42 -12.95
CA LYS A 315 -51.38 -13.50 -12.51
C LYS A 315 -51.25 -13.52 -11.01
N SER A 316 -52.10 -12.87 -10.21
CA SER A 316 -52.01 -12.99 -8.75
C SER A 316 -52.40 -14.39 -8.28
N LYS A 317 -53.41 -15.03 -8.88
CA LYS A 317 -53.78 -16.41 -8.57
C LYS A 317 -52.77 -17.44 -9.09
N GLU A 318 -52.29 -17.28 -10.32
CA GLU A 318 -51.19 -18.11 -10.85
C GLU A 318 -49.89 -17.87 -10.10
N LEU A 319 -49.55 -16.63 -9.72
CA LEU A 319 -48.44 -16.35 -8.82
C LEU A 319 -48.69 -17.01 -7.47
N GLU A 320 -49.87 -16.95 -6.87
CA GLU A 320 -50.10 -17.61 -5.58
C GLU A 320 -49.95 -19.13 -5.69
N GLU A 321 -50.41 -19.77 -6.77
CA GLU A 321 -50.23 -21.21 -6.99
C GLU A 321 -48.79 -21.58 -7.34
N VAL A 322 -48.14 -20.85 -8.24
CA VAL A 322 -46.73 -21.06 -8.62
C VAL A 322 -45.82 -20.74 -7.45
N THR A 323 -46.07 -19.67 -6.70
CA THR A 323 -45.34 -19.31 -5.48
C THR A 323 -45.59 -20.35 -4.40
N ARG A 324 -46.79 -20.93 -4.27
CA ARG A 324 -47.05 -22.00 -3.30
C ARG A 324 -46.33 -23.29 -3.69
N VAL A 325 -46.30 -23.65 -4.97
CA VAL A 325 -45.57 -24.83 -5.48
C VAL A 325 -44.06 -24.61 -5.39
N GLN A 326 -43.54 -23.45 -5.81
CA GLN A 326 -42.14 -23.06 -5.67
C GLN A 326 -41.75 -22.96 -4.20
N LYS A 327 -42.57 -22.37 -3.33
CA LYS A 327 -42.32 -22.35 -1.87
C LYS A 327 -42.30 -23.77 -1.29
N SER A 328 -43.11 -24.70 -1.80
CA SER A 328 -43.03 -26.10 -1.38
C SER A 328 -41.77 -26.82 -1.88
N LYS A 329 -41.30 -26.49 -3.10
CA LYS A 329 -40.05 -27.02 -3.67
C LYS A 329 -38.84 -26.42 -2.98
N LEU A 330 -38.77 -25.09 -2.85
CA LEU A 330 -37.76 -24.39 -2.07
C LEU A 330 -37.77 -24.85 -0.62
N ASN A 331 -38.92 -25.06 0.03
CA ASN A 331 -38.91 -25.56 1.41
C ASN A 331 -38.37 -27.00 1.50
N LYS A 332 -38.58 -27.83 0.47
CA LYS A 332 -37.94 -29.16 0.39
C LYS A 332 -36.45 -29.05 0.13
N GLU A 333 -36.02 -28.22 -0.82
CA GLU A 333 -34.59 -27.95 -1.09
C GLU A 333 -33.90 -27.31 0.10
N ILE A 334 -34.54 -26.38 0.80
CA ILE A 334 -34.05 -25.77 2.04
C ILE A 334 -33.96 -26.85 3.12
N SER A 335 -34.96 -27.73 3.26
CA SER A 335 -34.88 -28.83 4.24
C SER A 335 -33.76 -29.83 3.91
N ASP A 336 -33.56 -30.12 2.63
CA ASP A 336 -32.48 -31.01 2.16
C ASP A 336 -31.10 -30.33 2.32
N LEU A 337 -31.00 -29.04 2.03
CA LEU A 337 -29.81 -28.23 2.25
C LEU A 337 -29.53 -28.03 3.73
N GLU A 338 -30.54 -27.83 4.58
CA GLU A 338 -30.42 -27.77 6.04
C GLU A 338 -29.93 -29.12 6.58
N ARG A 339 -30.42 -30.23 6.02
CA ARG A 339 -29.92 -31.57 6.35
C ARG A 339 -28.47 -31.77 5.89
N LEU A 340 -28.10 -31.23 4.74
CA LEU A 340 -26.75 -31.30 4.22
C LEU A 340 -25.79 -30.40 5.00
N ILE A 341 -26.23 -29.21 5.40
CA ILE A 341 -25.52 -28.27 6.27
C ILE A 341 -25.36 -28.86 7.67
N THR A 342 -26.38 -29.51 8.23
CA THR A 342 -26.27 -30.16 9.55
C THR A 342 -25.31 -31.35 9.52
N ASN A 343 -25.33 -32.16 8.45
CA ASN A 343 -24.34 -33.21 8.25
C ASN A 343 -22.93 -32.63 8.07
N LYS A 344 -22.76 -31.59 7.25
CA LYS A 344 -21.46 -30.92 7.05
C LYS A 344 -20.96 -30.21 8.29
N LYS A 345 -21.84 -29.65 9.11
CA LYS A 345 -21.50 -29.09 10.44
C LYS A 345 -21.08 -30.19 11.40
N ALA A 346 -21.73 -31.34 11.39
CA ALA A 346 -21.33 -32.49 12.21
C ALA A 346 -19.96 -33.05 11.78
N GLU A 347 -19.70 -33.15 10.47
CA GLU A 347 -18.39 -33.50 9.92
C GLU A 347 -17.34 -32.46 10.30
N LEU A 348 -17.65 -31.18 10.17
CA LEU A 348 -16.75 -30.08 10.54
C LEU A 348 -16.46 -30.05 12.04
N ASP A 349 -17.45 -30.29 12.89
CA ASP A 349 -17.26 -30.39 14.36
C ASP A 349 -16.41 -31.62 14.72
N SER A 350 -16.54 -32.72 13.99
CA SER A 350 -15.68 -33.90 14.15
C SER A 350 -14.24 -33.60 13.73
N GLU A 351 -14.04 -32.92 12.61
CA GLU A 351 -12.72 -32.49 12.14
C GLU A 351 -12.10 -31.43 13.06
N LEU A 352 -12.88 -30.47 13.55
CA LEU A 352 -12.42 -29.47 14.52
C LEU A 352 -12.00 -30.13 15.84
N LYS A 353 -12.74 -31.12 16.33
CA LYS A 353 -12.33 -31.91 17.50
C LYS A 353 -11.05 -32.71 17.25
N ASN A 354 -10.88 -33.27 16.06
CA ASN A 354 -9.64 -33.98 15.70
C ASN A 354 -8.44 -33.02 15.62
N VAL A 355 -8.61 -31.85 14.99
CA VAL A 355 -7.58 -30.81 14.91
C VAL A 355 -7.26 -30.26 16.29
N GLU A 356 -8.26 -30.06 17.15
CA GLU A 356 -8.06 -29.60 18.52
C GLU A 356 -7.33 -30.65 19.37
N TYR A 357 -7.66 -31.93 19.20
CA TYR A 357 -6.95 -33.05 19.81
C TYR A 357 -5.48 -33.10 19.36
N GLU A 358 -5.20 -33.02 18.06
CA GLU A 358 -3.83 -33.00 17.53
C GLU A 358 -3.07 -31.73 17.94
N LYS A 359 -3.75 -30.59 18.06
CA LYS A 359 -3.15 -29.34 18.54
C LYS A 359 -2.80 -29.40 20.03
N VAL A 360 -3.64 -30.03 20.86
CA VAL A 360 -3.33 -30.28 22.27
C VAL A 360 -2.15 -31.25 22.38
N ARG A 361 -2.14 -32.33 21.61
CA ARG A 361 -1.03 -33.28 21.56
C ARG A 361 0.30 -32.62 21.14
N ALA A 362 0.27 -31.83 20.07
CA ALA A 362 1.43 -31.06 19.61
C ALA A 362 1.87 -30.00 20.63
N ARG A 363 0.94 -29.38 21.38
CA ARG A 363 1.25 -28.47 22.48
C ARG A 363 1.91 -29.20 23.66
N GLU A 364 1.40 -30.36 24.05
CA GLU A 364 1.99 -31.17 25.12
C GLU A 364 3.39 -31.66 24.74
N GLU A 365 3.60 -32.01 23.48
CA GLU A 365 4.91 -32.41 22.96
C GLU A 365 5.88 -31.21 22.87
N LEU A 366 5.40 -30.04 22.43
CA LEU A 366 6.13 -28.78 22.51
C LEU A 366 6.44 -28.36 23.95
N GLU A 367 5.54 -28.58 24.90
CA GLU A 367 5.80 -28.31 26.32
C GLU A 367 6.80 -29.28 26.93
N ARG A 368 6.80 -30.56 26.53
CA ARG A 368 7.84 -31.52 26.91
C ARG A 368 9.20 -31.11 26.36
N ILE A 369 9.27 -30.73 25.09
CA ILE A 369 10.50 -30.24 24.44
C ILE A 369 10.95 -28.91 25.07
N LYS A 370 10.02 -28.00 25.39
CA LYS A 370 10.32 -26.75 26.09
C LYS A 370 10.78 -26.97 27.53
N LYS A 371 10.22 -27.93 28.26
CA LYS A 371 10.69 -28.28 29.62
C LYS A 371 12.10 -28.86 29.58
N GLN A 372 12.39 -29.78 28.66
CA GLN A 372 13.75 -30.31 28.48
C GLN A 372 14.74 -29.22 28.08
N SER A 373 14.39 -28.35 27.13
CA SER A 373 15.26 -27.24 26.71
C SER A 373 15.37 -26.12 27.76
N ALA A 374 14.36 -25.92 28.60
CA ALA A 374 14.38 -24.93 29.67
C ALA A 374 15.17 -25.40 30.90
N GLU A 375 15.17 -26.69 31.23
CA GLU A 375 16.04 -27.26 32.28
C GLU A 375 17.51 -27.15 31.87
N ASP A 376 17.86 -27.54 30.63
CA ASP A 376 19.22 -27.41 30.11
C ASP A 376 19.69 -25.94 30.02
N ALA A 377 18.79 -25.04 29.61
CA ALA A 377 19.08 -23.61 29.55
C ALA A 377 19.17 -22.97 30.95
N HIS A 378 18.37 -23.43 31.92
CA HIS A 378 18.40 -22.96 33.30
C HIS A 378 19.68 -23.39 34.00
N ASP A 379 20.12 -24.64 33.82
CA ASP A 379 21.39 -25.13 34.40
C ASP A 379 22.60 -24.41 33.79
N LEU A 380 22.59 -24.15 32.48
CA LEU A 380 23.65 -23.37 31.83
C LEU A 380 23.65 -21.90 32.28
N LEU A 381 22.47 -21.30 32.47
CA LEU A 381 22.33 -19.94 32.99
C LEU A 381 22.77 -19.85 34.45
N LEU A 382 22.45 -20.85 35.27
CA LEU A 382 22.85 -20.90 36.67
C LEU A 382 24.37 -21.02 36.80
N GLN A 383 25.02 -21.86 35.98
CA GLN A 383 26.48 -21.96 35.92
C GLN A 383 27.13 -20.65 35.45
N LYS A 384 26.58 -20.01 34.41
CA LYS A 384 27.07 -18.69 33.97
C LYS A 384 26.86 -17.61 35.01
N GLN A 385 25.74 -17.62 35.72
CA GLN A 385 25.43 -16.66 36.76
C GLN A 385 26.38 -16.85 37.95
N GLN A 386 26.66 -18.09 38.36
CA GLN A 386 27.65 -18.40 39.39
C GLN A 386 29.06 -17.91 39.00
N ALA A 387 29.52 -18.22 37.78
CA ALA A 387 30.81 -17.76 37.29
C ALA A 387 30.91 -16.22 37.20
N LEU A 388 29.83 -15.54 36.81
CA LEU A 388 29.76 -14.08 36.79
C LEU A 388 29.76 -13.49 38.20
N THR A 389 29.08 -14.12 39.17
CA THR A 389 29.10 -13.67 40.57
C THR A 389 30.47 -13.84 41.21
N GLU A 390 31.18 -14.94 40.94
CA GLU A 390 32.55 -15.14 41.42
C GLU A 390 33.51 -14.11 40.83
N LYS A 391 33.40 -13.85 39.51
CA LYS A 391 34.24 -12.85 38.84
C LYS A 391 33.94 -11.43 39.33
N ASN A 392 32.69 -11.12 39.63
CA ASN A 392 32.32 -9.84 40.23
C ASN A 392 32.87 -9.71 41.65
N ALA A 393 32.84 -10.78 42.46
CA ALA A 393 33.43 -10.78 43.80
C ALA A 393 34.96 -10.57 43.74
N GLU A 394 35.68 -11.22 42.81
CA GLU A 394 37.11 -10.96 42.58
C GLU A 394 37.39 -9.51 42.15
N LEU A 395 36.56 -8.95 41.27
CA LEU A 395 36.71 -7.56 40.84
C LEU A 395 36.43 -6.57 41.98
N GLU A 396 35.43 -6.82 42.82
CA GLU A 396 35.15 -6.01 44.01
C GLU A 396 36.31 -6.05 45.00
N GLU A 397 36.91 -7.23 45.22
CA GLU A 397 38.10 -7.36 46.07
C GLU A 397 39.30 -6.60 45.50
N ASN A 398 39.51 -6.68 44.18
CA ASN A 398 40.55 -5.94 43.49
C ASN A 398 40.35 -4.42 43.55
N ILE A 399 39.12 -3.94 43.39
CA ILE A 399 38.77 -2.53 43.55
C ILE A 399 39.03 -2.09 44.99
N LYS A 400 38.61 -2.88 45.98
CA LYS A 400 38.86 -2.58 47.39
C LYS A 400 40.35 -2.49 47.70
N ASN A 401 41.16 -3.42 47.17
CA ASN A 401 42.61 -3.40 47.32
C ASN A 401 43.25 -2.21 46.61
N ALA A 402 42.76 -1.82 45.44
CA ALA A 402 43.20 -0.63 44.73
C ALA A 402 42.83 0.66 45.50
N SER A 403 41.62 0.75 46.05
CA SER A 403 41.17 1.88 46.88
C SER A 403 42.02 2.02 48.14
N ILE A 404 42.35 0.92 48.83
CA ILE A 404 43.25 0.95 50.00
C ILE A 404 44.64 1.48 49.60
N LYS A 405 45.18 1.03 48.47
CA LYS A 405 46.47 1.55 47.97
C LYS A 405 46.39 3.03 47.63
N LEU A 406 45.28 3.47 47.04
CA LEU A 406 45.06 4.85 46.64
C LEU A 406 44.90 5.77 47.87
N GLU A 407 44.21 5.32 48.92
CA GLU A 407 44.17 6.00 50.22
C GLU A 407 45.55 6.07 50.87
N GLN A 408 46.35 5.00 50.79
CA GLN A 408 47.74 5.04 51.26
C GLN A 408 48.57 6.07 50.49
N PHE A 409 48.41 6.16 49.16
CA PHE A 409 49.07 7.18 48.34
C PHE A 409 48.65 8.60 48.73
N TYR A 410 47.35 8.85 48.92
CA TYR A 410 46.88 10.17 49.39
C TYR A 410 47.39 10.52 50.78
N SER A 411 47.46 9.55 51.70
CA SER A 411 48.06 9.77 53.02
C SER A 411 49.55 10.11 52.92
N MET A 412 50.26 9.52 51.96
CA MET A 412 51.67 9.80 51.71
C MET A 412 51.86 11.16 51.06
N GLU A 413 51.01 11.54 50.10
CA GLU A 413 50.98 12.87 49.50
C GLU A 413 50.70 13.96 50.53
N SER A 414 49.73 13.75 51.43
CA SER A 414 49.46 14.65 52.55
C SER A 414 50.69 14.82 53.43
N ARG A 415 51.37 13.72 53.79
CA ARG A 415 52.62 13.78 54.59
C ARG A 415 53.75 14.52 53.88
N VAL A 416 53.85 14.40 52.55
CA VAL A 416 54.83 15.12 51.75
C VAL A 416 54.49 16.62 51.70
N ASN A 417 53.21 16.97 51.57
CA ASN A 417 52.75 18.35 51.63
C ASN A 417 52.96 18.95 53.03
N ASP A 418 52.70 18.19 54.09
CA ASP A 418 52.99 18.60 55.47
C ASP A 418 54.49 18.78 55.70
N TYR A 419 55.34 17.92 55.12
CA TYR A 419 56.79 18.07 55.18
C TYR A 419 57.26 19.31 54.40
N ASN A 420 56.66 19.60 53.25
CA ASN A 420 56.96 20.78 52.44
C ASN A 420 56.53 22.06 53.16
N SER A 421 55.33 22.10 53.75
CA SER A 421 54.86 23.24 54.53
C SER A 421 55.71 23.44 55.79
N LEU A 422 56.10 22.36 56.48
CA LEU A 422 57.02 22.43 57.61
C LEU A 422 58.41 22.92 57.20
N ASN A 423 58.89 22.57 55.99
CA ASN A 423 60.15 23.10 55.46
C ASN A 423 60.06 24.58 55.08
N GLU A 424 58.95 25.01 54.48
CA GLU A 424 58.67 26.42 54.23
C GLU A 424 58.60 27.20 55.54
N GLU A 425 57.95 26.64 56.56
CA GLU A 425 57.85 27.22 57.89
C GLU A 425 59.20 27.23 58.62
N ILE A 426 60.03 26.19 58.51
CA ILE A 426 61.41 26.18 59.01
C ILE A 426 62.25 27.24 58.29
N ASN A 427 62.10 27.41 56.99
CA ASN A 427 62.82 28.43 56.23
C ASN A 427 62.35 29.83 56.60
N TYR A 428 61.05 30.02 56.82
CA TYR A 428 60.48 31.25 57.34
C TYR A 428 60.98 31.54 58.75
N LEU A 429 60.95 30.57 59.66
CA LEU A 429 61.45 30.68 61.04
C LEU A 429 62.96 30.92 61.08
N LYS A 430 63.74 30.40 60.12
CA LYS A 430 65.17 30.71 59.99
C LYS A 430 65.38 32.17 59.59
N ARG A 431 64.64 32.68 58.59
CA ARG A 431 64.67 34.11 58.21
C ARG A 431 64.20 35.00 59.36
N LEU A 432 63.10 34.63 60.00
CA LEU A 432 62.57 35.32 61.16
C LEU A 432 63.55 35.29 62.32
N LYS A 433 64.29 34.18 62.53
CA LYS A 433 65.34 34.10 63.55
C LYS A 433 66.53 35.00 63.20
N GLU A 434 66.95 35.08 61.94
CA GLU A 434 67.99 36.03 61.51
C GLU A 434 67.55 37.48 61.69
N ASP A 435 66.30 37.79 61.37
CA ASP A 435 65.72 39.12 61.57
C ASP A 435 65.54 39.43 63.06
N ILE A 436 65.08 38.47 63.87
CA ILE A 436 65.03 38.57 65.34
C ILE A 436 66.43 38.67 65.94
N GLU A 437 67.46 38.05 65.38
CA GLU A 437 68.84 38.21 65.86
C GLU A 437 69.37 39.61 65.57
N LYS A 438 69.08 40.17 64.38
CA LYS A 438 69.37 41.58 64.06
C LYS A 438 68.57 42.54 64.94
N ASP A 439 67.29 42.24 65.16
CA ASP A 439 66.40 43.02 66.01
C ASP A 439 66.73 42.84 67.49
N LYS A 440 67.27 41.70 67.91
CA LYS A 440 67.81 41.48 69.25
C LYS A 440 69.12 42.24 69.41
N GLU A 441 69.95 42.36 68.37
CA GLU A 441 71.15 43.18 68.43
C GLU A 441 70.79 44.68 68.54
N SER A 442 69.75 45.12 67.83
CA SER A 442 69.22 46.49 67.90
C SER A 442 68.44 46.73 69.21
N ALA A 443 67.69 45.75 69.68
CA ALA A 443 66.94 45.78 70.92
C ALA A 443 67.83 45.57 72.14
N GLU A 444 68.95 44.86 72.10
CA GLU A 444 69.94 44.80 73.19
C GLU A 444 70.65 46.14 73.31
N LYS A 445 70.90 46.84 72.19
CA LYS A 445 71.30 48.25 72.22
C LYS A 445 70.20 49.12 72.86
N ALA A 446 68.93 48.91 72.50
CA ALA A 446 67.79 49.64 73.07
C ALA A 446 67.41 49.23 74.51
N LEU A 447 67.74 48.03 74.95
CA LEU A 447 67.44 47.44 76.25
C LEU A 447 68.62 47.65 77.20
N LYS A 448 69.85 47.88 76.70
CA LYS A 448 70.87 48.63 77.48
C LYS A 448 70.36 50.03 77.83
N LEU A 449 69.65 50.67 76.90
CA LEU A 449 68.98 51.95 77.12
C LEU A 449 67.73 51.83 78.03
N LYS A 450 66.94 50.75 77.93
CA LYS A 450 65.67 50.55 78.66
C LYS A 450 65.74 49.72 79.96
N LYS A 451 66.77 48.89 80.21
CA LYS A 451 67.04 48.29 81.54
C LYS A 451 67.43 49.34 82.57
N ALA A 452 67.71 50.55 82.13
CA ALA A 452 67.68 51.73 82.97
C ALA A 452 66.25 52.07 83.48
N THR A 453 65.20 51.34 83.06
CA THR A 453 63.82 51.85 83.09
C THR A 453 62.74 50.77 83.31
N LEU A 454 62.84 49.92 84.36
CA LEU A 454 61.68 49.19 84.99
C LEU A 454 61.28 47.87 84.26
N ASN A 455 61.19 46.65 84.81
CA ASN A 455 60.66 46.02 86.04
C ASN A 455 59.12 46.03 86.22
N SER A 456 58.53 44.83 86.04
CA SER A 456 57.23 44.29 86.51
C SER A 456 56.01 44.25 85.55
N PRO A 457 55.17 43.18 85.63
CA PRO A 457 54.43 42.57 84.49
C PRO A 457 52.89 42.45 84.69
N GLN A 458 52.23 41.74 83.74
CA GLN A 458 50.89 41.06 83.79
C GLN A 458 49.66 41.90 83.36
N LEU A 459 48.63 41.44 82.64
CA LEU A 459 48.14 40.16 82.05
C LEU A 459 46.97 40.52 81.10
N LEU A 460 46.55 39.63 80.17
CA LEU A 460 45.16 39.09 80.07
C LEU A 460 44.83 38.49 78.68
N GLU A 461 44.91 37.16 78.62
CA GLU A 461 44.22 36.26 77.70
C GLU A 461 42.71 36.23 78.00
N LYS A 462 41.82 36.55 77.04
CA LYS A 462 40.41 36.11 77.05
C LYS A 462 39.58 36.41 75.77
N THR A 463 40.12 36.23 74.57
CA THR A 463 39.41 36.61 73.32
C THR A 463 39.11 35.50 72.32
N VAL A 464 39.54 34.25 72.54
CA VAL A 464 39.55 33.23 71.47
C VAL A 464 38.32 32.30 71.44
N GLU A 465 37.48 32.25 72.47
CA GLU A 465 36.38 31.27 72.55
C GLU A 465 35.13 31.59 71.69
N ILE A 466 34.98 32.81 71.16
CA ILE A 466 33.71 33.24 70.54
C ILE A 466 33.61 32.91 69.03
N GLN A 467 34.73 32.66 68.34
CA GLN A 467 34.74 32.45 66.88
C GLN A 467 34.44 31.01 66.43
N THR A 468 34.60 30.02 67.30
CA THR A 468 34.49 28.59 66.91
C THR A 468 33.05 28.10 66.78
N ILE A 469 32.09 28.74 67.47
CA ILE A 469 30.69 28.29 67.52
C ILE A 469 29.90 28.67 66.26
N GLN A 470 30.25 29.76 65.57
CA GLN A 470 29.54 30.20 64.35
C GLN A 470 29.82 29.33 63.11
N ASN A 471 31.01 28.74 63.01
CA ASN A 471 31.41 27.96 61.84
C ASN A 471 30.83 26.54 61.80
N LEU A 472 30.36 26.01 62.93
CA LEU A 472 29.81 24.65 63.02
C LEU A 472 28.34 24.56 62.57
N LYS A 473 27.59 25.66 62.61
CA LYS A 473 26.15 25.66 62.27
C LYS A 473 25.88 25.64 60.75
N THR A 474 26.85 26.04 59.94
CA THR A 474 26.80 26.04 58.46
C THR A 474 27.17 24.70 57.83
N LEU A 475 27.89 23.82 58.54
CA LEU A 475 28.37 22.53 58.02
C LEU A 475 27.39 21.37 58.26
N LEU A 476 26.53 21.47 59.29
CA LEU A 476 25.63 20.38 59.71
C LEU A 476 24.27 20.34 58.99
N ASN A 477 23.90 21.41 58.27
CA ASN A 477 22.75 21.39 57.36
C ASN A 477 23.22 20.97 55.96
N GLY A 478 23.36 19.65 55.76
CA GLY A 478 23.70 19.04 54.48
C GLY A 478 22.94 19.69 53.33
N GLY A 479 23.68 20.41 52.49
CA GLY A 479 23.14 21.12 51.34
C GLY A 479 22.41 20.13 50.45
N ARG A 480 21.11 20.35 50.26
CA ARG A 480 20.36 19.82 49.11
C ARG A 480 21.18 20.18 47.87
N ALA A 481 21.82 19.19 47.25
CA ALA A 481 22.34 19.37 45.91
C ALA A 481 21.17 19.89 45.07
N ARG A 482 21.31 21.11 44.55
CA ARG A 482 20.35 21.67 43.59
C ARG A 482 20.40 20.76 42.37
N GLU A 483 19.53 19.76 42.30
CA GLU A 483 19.21 19.12 41.03
C GLU A 483 18.76 20.26 40.11
N SER A 484 19.52 20.50 39.03
CA SER A 484 19.24 21.57 38.09
C SER A 484 18.00 21.19 37.30
N THR A 485 16.82 21.51 37.82
CA THR A 485 15.60 21.44 37.03
C THR A 485 15.74 22.40 35.84
N PRO A 486 15.31 22.00 34.63
CA PRO A 486 15.34 22.87 33.47
C PRO A 486 14.54 24.14 33.78
N LYS A 487 15.19 25.31 33.72
CA LYS A 487 14.54 26.58 34.00
C LYS A 487 13.68 26.99 32.80
N ILE A 488 12.38 26.95 32.95
CA ILE A 488 11.44 27.57 32.00
C ILE A 488 11.51 29.09 32.18
N TYR A 489 11.79 29.80 31.09
CA TYR A 489 11.81 31.26 31.09
C TYR A 489 10.37 31.79 30.99
N LYS A 490 9.95 32.57 31.99
CA LYS A 490 8.63 33.22 31.99
C LYS A 490 8.62 34.34 30.94
N THR A 491 7.86 34.16 29.86
CA THR A 491 7.80 35.15 28.78
C THR A 491 6.72 36.18 29.06
N LYS A 492 7.07 37.45 28.88
CA LYS A 492 6.08 38.54 28.79
C LYS A 492 5.50 38.52 27.39
N ILE A 493 4.27 38.03 27.26
CA ILE A 493 3.53 38.04 26.00
C ILE A 493 2.90 39.42 25.82
N ASN A 494 3.16 40.04 24.68
CA ASN A 494 2.47 41.26 24.27
C ASN A 494 1.19 40.84 23.52
N PRO A 495 -0.01 41.18 24.02
CA PRO A 495 -1.25 40.88 23.33
C PRO A 495 -1.31 41.60 21.99
N SER A 496 -1.94 40.97 21.01
CA SER A 496 -2.25 41.62 19.74
C SER A 496 -3.17 42.82 19.95
N THR A 497 -2.93 43.90 19.22
CA THR A 497 -3.76 45.12 19.23
C THR A 497 -5.09 44.92 18.50
N ILE A 498 -5.19 43.89 17.65
CA ILE A 498 -6.34 43.57 16.83
C ILE A 498 -6.94 42.25 17.31
N GLU A 499 -8.25 42.24 17.56
CA GLU A 499 -8.99 41.02 17.86
C GLU A 499 -9.18 40.20 16.59
N LEU A 500 -8.78 38.93 16.63
CA LEU A 500 -8.95 37.99 15.52
C LEU A 500 -10.40 37.47 15.50
N ASN A 501 -11.04 37.55 14.33
CA ASN A 501 -12.39 37.11 14.06
C ASN A 501 -12.49 36.47 12.65
N LYS A 502 -13.67 35.94 12.31
CA LYS A 502 -13.88 35.26 11.01
C LYS A 502 -13.70 36.17 9.79
N GLU A 503 -13.89 37.48 9.93
CA GLU A 503 -13.77 38.45 8.83
C GLU A 503 -12.29 38.77 8.54
N ASN A 504 -11.46 38.88 9.58
CA ASN A 504 -10.04 39.23 9.44
C ASN A 504 -9.08 38.03 9.47
N ARG A 505 -9.59 36.79 9.54
CA ARG A 505 -8.75 35.57 9.50
C ARG A 505 -7.83 35.49 8.27
N LYS A 506 -8.30 35.99 7.12
CA LYS A 506 -7.49 36.09 5.89
C LYS A 506 -6.31 37.04 6.05
N GLU A 507 -6.54 38.18 6.70
CA GLU A 507 -5.52 39.19 6.95
C GLU A 507 -4.48 38.66 7.94
N TYR A 508 -4.90 37.88 8.94
CA TYR A 508 -4.00 37.20 9.85
C TYR A 508 -3.08 36.19 9.16
N ILE A 509 -3.62 35.37 8.24
CA ILE A 509 -2.80 34.45 7.43
C ILE A 509 -1.81 35.25 6.57
N ASN A 510 -2.25 36.33 5.93
CA ASN A 510 -1.35 37.19 5.14
C ASN A 510 -0.26 37.84 6.01
N TYR A 511 -0.60 38.29 7.21
CA TYR A 511 0.37 38.81 8.18
C TYR A 511 1.46 37.78 8.51
N LEU A 512 1.07 36.52 8.73
CA LEU A 512 2.04 35.44 8.96
C LEU A 512 2.88 35.15 7.72
N VAL A 513 2.29 35.12 6.52
CA VAL A 513 3.02 34.96 5.26
C VAL A 513 4.05 36.08 5.08
N ASP A 514 3.66 37.34 5.29
CA ASP A 514 4.55 38.50 5.18
C ASP A 514 5.70 38.44 6.20
N SER A 515 5.40 38.03 7.44
CA SER A 515 6.40 37.85 8.49
C SER A 515 7.41 36.75 8.11
N PHE A 516 6.94 35.65 7.53
CA PHE A 516 7.79 34.57 7.04
C PHE A 516 8.61 34.96 5.79
N SER A 517 8.17 35.92 4.99
CA SER A 517 8.97 36.41 3.85
C SER A 517 10.08 37.39 4.26
N ASN A 518 9.92 38.07 5.39
CA ASN A 518 10.88 39.06 5.89
C ASN A 518 12.05 38.44 6.67
N ASP A 519 11.85 37.25 7.23
CA ASP A 519 12.90 36.49 7.88
C ASP A 519 13.58 35.59 6.83
N ASN A 520 14.92 35.50 6.83
CA ASN A 520 15.76 34.74 5.88
C ASN A 520 15.55 33.19 5.86
N GLY A 521 14.37 32.67 6.21
CA GLY A 521 14.01 31.26 6.17
C GLY A 521 13.15 30.88 4.97
N ARG A 522 12.50 29.72 5.05
CA ARG A 522 11.55 29.23 4.03
C ARG A 522 10.35 30.18 3.91
N ASN A 523 10.00 30.54 2.67
CA ASN A 523 8.77 31.24 2.33
C ASN A 523 7.59 30.27 2.24
N PHE A 524 6.41 30.75 2.59
CA PHE A 524 5.16 29.99 2.50
C PHE A 524 4.22 30.70 1.53
N SER A 525 3.47 29.93 0.73
CA SER A 525 2.31 30.48 0.03
C SER A 525 1.17 30.75 1.03
N PHE A 526 0.17 31.53 0.61
CA PHE A 526 -1.05 31.73 1.40
C PHE A 526 -1.72 30.39 1.74
N ASP A 527 -1.85 29.51 0.75
CA ASP A 527 -2.48 28.20 0.89
C ASP A 527 -1.71 27.28 1.85
N GLU A 528 -0.36 27.27 1.78
CA GLU A 528 0.46 26.47 2.70
C GLU A 528 0.38 26.99 4.14
N MET A 529 0.39 28.32 4.34
CA MET A 529 0.26 28.92 5.66
C MET A 529 -1.13 28.70 6.25
N ALA A 530 -2.18 28.85 5.43
CA ALA A 530 -3.55 28.54 5.82
C ALA A 530 -3.66 27.08 6.28
N ASN A 531 -3.14 26.13 5.49
CA ASN A 531 -3.14 24.72 5.85
C ASN A 531 -2.45 24.45 7.19
N LEU A 532 -1.27 25.05 7.40
CA LEU A 532 -0.50 24.88 8.64
C LEU A 532 -1.27 25.39 9.87
N ILE A 533 -1.87 26.58 9.78
CA ILE A 533 -2.62 27.19 10.89
C ILE A 533 -3.91 26.42 11.19
N ILE A 534 -4.64 25.98 10.17
CA ILE A 534 -5.86 25.17 10.37
C ILE A 534 -5.48 23.84 11.04
N CYS A 535 -4.49 23.13 10.52
CA CYS A 535 -4.05 21.86 11.11
C CYS A 535 -3.58 21.99 12.56
N LEU A 536 -2.80 23.04 12.87
CA LEU A 536 -2.32 23.32 14.22
C LEU A 536 -3.46 23.55 15.21
N ASN A 537 -4.51 24.28 14.81
CA ASN A 537 -5.62 24.58 15.71
C ASN A 537 -6.57 23.38 15.87
N GLN A 538 -6.83 22.62 14.81
CA GLN A 538 -7.81 21.53 14.80
C GLN A 538 -7.31 20.20 15.38
N SER A 539 -5.99 19.99 15.44
CA SER A 539 -5.37 18.73 15.86
C SER A 539 -4.47 18.93 17.07
N PHE A 540 -4.47 17.97 18.02
CA PHE A 540 -3.58 18.06 19.19
C PHE A 540 -2.09 18.03 18.81
N MET A 541 -1.76 17.29 17.76
CA MET A 541 -0.40 17.13 17.26
C MET A 541 -0.42 17.24 15.74
N THR A 542 0.50 18.02 15.18
CA THR A 542 0.73 18.16 13.74
C THR A 542 2.14 17.71 13.39
N ILE A 543 2.29 16.85 12.39
CA ILE A 543 3.59 16.35 11.95
C ILE A 543 4.05 17.14 10.72
N LEU A 544 5.29 17.64 10.76
CA LEU A 544 6.01 18.21 9.63
C LEU A 544 7.01 17.18 9.11
N SER A 545 6.81 16.74 7.88
CA SER A 545 7.58 15.67 7.24
C SER A 545 8.39 16.21 6.06
N GLY A 546 9.56 15.62 5.80
CA GLY A 546 10.32 15.91 4.58
C GLY A 546 11.81 15.64 4.72
N PRO A 547 12.59 15.79 3.63
CA PRO A 547 14.04 15.60 3.65
C PRO A 547 14.78 16.52 4.65
N PRO A 548 16.01 16.17 5.05
CA PRO A 548 16.87 17.08 5.80
C PRO A 548 17.08 18.41 5.07
N GLY A 549 17.12 19.52 5.81
CA GLY A 549 17.37 20.85 5.24
C GLY A 549 16.16 21.55 4.60
N THR A 550 14.95 21.02 4.69
CA THR A 550 13.72 21.69 4.19
C THR A 550 13.16 22.78 5.12
N GLY A 551 13.75 22.95 6.31
CA GLY A 551 13.35 23.98 7.27
C GLY A 551 12.22 23.59 8.22
N LYS A 552 11.96 22.30 8.47
CA LYS A 552 10.86 21.83 9.35
C LYS A 552 10.92 22.43 10.76
N THR A 553 12.07 22.30 11.43
CA THR A 553 12.29 22.80 12.78
C THR A 553 12.26 24.33 12.82
N SER A 554 12.88 24.98 11.83
CA SER A 554 12.88 26.44 11.74
C SER A 554 11.48 27.00 11.47
N THR A 555 10.64 26.33 10.69
CA THR A 555 9.24 26.70 10.49
C THR A 555 8.47 26.70 11.80
N ALA A 556 8.58 25.64 12.62
CA ALA A 556 7.88 25.57 13.90
C ALA A 556 8.32 26.66 14.89
N ILE A 557 9.63 26.93 14.95
CA ILE A 557 10.19 28.00 15.80
C ILE A 557 9.73 29.37 15.33
N ARG A 558 9.84 29.65 14.02
CA ARG A 558 9.44 30.93 13.41
C ARG A 558 7.93 31.16 13.54
N LEU A 559 7.14 30.10 13.46
CA LEU A 559 5.71 30.17 13.69
C LEU A 559 5.42 30.65 15.11
N ALA A 560 6.05 30.05 16.12
CA ALA A 560 5.89 30.48 17.50
C ALA A 560 6.38 31.92 17.75
N GLN A 561 7.44 32.35 17.06
CA GLN A 561 7.95 33.74 17.13
C GLN A 561 6.96 34.73 16.53
N ASN A 562 6.48 34.46 15.31
CA ASN A 562 5.56 35.34 14.57
C ASN A 562 4.14 35.34 15.16
N MET A 563 3.77 34.30 15.90
CA MET A 563 2.55 34.29 16.73
C MET A 563 2.75 34.95 18.11
N GLY A 564 3.92 35.54 18.39
CA GLY A 564 4.20 36.25 19.65
C GLY A 564 4.30 35.36 20.89
N LEU A 565 4.45 34.05 20.73
CA LEU A 565 4.53 33.08 21.84
C LEU A 565 5.93 32.98 22.45
N THR A 566 6.94 33.42 21.70
CA THR A 566 8.35 33.43 22.13
C THR A 566 9.06 34.69 21.65
N ASN A 567 10.08 35.12 22.39
CA ASN A 567 10.84 36.34 22.11
C ASN A 567 12.24 35.99 21.60
N GLY A 568 12.86 36.89 20.83
CA GLY A 568 14.18 36.67 20.22
C GLY A 568 15.33 36.37 21.19
N GLU A 569 15.22 36.74 22.47
CA GLU A 569 16.28 36.52 23.47
C GLU A 569 16.32 35.09 24.05
N ASN A 570 15.19 34.35 24.04
CA ASN A 570 15.09 32.99 24.59
C ASN A 570 14.20 32.13 23.69
N THR A 571 14.77 31.63 22.59
CA THR A 571 13.98 31.07 21.48
C THR A 571 13.40 29.68 21.75
N TYR A 572 13.96 28.90 22.68
CA TYR A 572 13.75 27.44 22.72
C TYR A 572 13.06 26.90 23.98
N ASN A 573 12.92 27.69 25.06
CA ASN A 573 12.35 27.20 26.32
C ASN A 573 11.65 28.32 27.09
N THR A 574 10.46 28.70 26.62
CA THR A 574 9.62 29.74 27.21
C THR A 574 8.37 29.16 27.86
N SER A 575 7.57 30.00 28.52
CA SER A 575 6.29 29.60 29.12
C SER A 575 5.22 29.14 28.12
N ASN A 576 5.35 29.50 26.84
CA ASN A 576 4.37 29.21 25.80
C ASN A 576 4.96 28.52 24.55
N PHE A 577 6.28 28.34 24.49
CA PHE A 577 6.95 27.54 23.48
C PHE A 577 8.12 26.75 24.08
N ILE A 578 8.15 25.44 23.86
CA ILE A 578 9.29 24.60 24.27
C ILE A 578 9.74 23.73 23.11
N ASN A 579 11.06 23.73 22.83
CA ASN A 579 11.69 22.84 21.88
C ASN A 579 12.33 21.66 22.62
N ILE A 580 11.87 20.45 22.30
CA ILE A 580 12.31 19.19 22.88
C ILE A 580 13.02 18.39 21.77
N PRO A 581 14.36 18.40 21.74
CA PRO A 581 15.11 17.50 20.86
C PRO A 581 14.96 16.06 21.36
N VAL A 582 14.35 15.20 20.55
CA VAL A 582 14.10 13.80 20.92
C VAL A 582 15.41 13.03 20.88
N GLY A 583 15.67 12.28 21.96
CA GLY A 583 16.87 11.45 22.06
C GLY A 583 16.71 10.10 21.35
N ARG A 584 17.84 9.49 20.98
CA ARG A 584 17.86 8.06 20.60
C ARG A 584 17.50 7.20 21.80
N ALA A 585 16.84 6.06 21.54
CA ALA A 585 16.49 5.06 22.54
C ALA A 585 15.57 5.55 23.68
N TRP A 586 14.66 6.49 23.38
CA TRP A 586 13.53 6.77 24.27
C TRP A 586 12.51 5.65 24.16
N VAL A 587 12.18 5.03 25.29
CA VAL A 587 11.37 3.80 25.35
C VAL A 587 10.16 3.93 26.25
N SER A 588 10.01 5.04 26.98
CA SER A 588 8.89 5.25 27.90
C SER A 588 8.54 6.71 28.09
N SER A 589 7.34 7.00 28.61
CA SER A 589 6.94 8.36 28.96
C SER A 589 7.80 9.00 30.05
N ARG A 590 8.59 8.19 30.78
CA ARG A 590 9.58 8.68 31.75
C ARG A 590 10.67 9.51 31.10
N ASP A 591 10.99 9.24 29.83
CA ASP A 591 12.03 9.94 29.09
C ASP A 591 11.60 11.39 28.75
N ILE A 592 10.29 11.63 28.62
CA ILE A 592 9.74 12.94 28.25
C ILE A 592 9.09 13.69 29.42
N LEU A 593 8.43 13.02 30.37
CA LEU A 593 7.76 13.65 31.52
C LEU A 593 8.51 13.45 32.85
N GLY A 594 9.25 12.36 32.99
CA GLY A 594 9.88 11.96 34.25
C GLY A 594 9.08 10.89 34.99
N PHE A 595 9.43 10.64 36.24
CA PHE A 595 8.80 9.61 37.05
C PHE A 595 8.84 9.93 38.54
N TYR A 596 7.87 9.41 39.28
CA TYR A 596 7.91 9.45 40.73
C TYR A 596 8.86 8.38 41.30
N ASN A 597 9.85 8.81 42.10
CA ASN A 597 10.79 7.93 42.76
C ASN A 597 10.33 7.61 44.20
N SER A 598 9.74 6.43 44.39
CA SER A 598 9.22 6.00 45.69
C SER A 598 10.26 5.82 46.79
N LEU A 599 11.55 5.63 46.44
CA LEU A 599 12.63 5.54 47.43
C LEU A 599 13.02 6.90 48.00
N LYS A 600 12.88 7.96 47.18
CA LYS A 600 13.21 9.34 47.57
C LYS A 600 11.98 10.16 47.95
N ASP A 601 10.78 9.64 47.70
CA ASP A 601 9.50 10.34 47.86
C ASP A 601 9.46 11.68 47.10
N VAL A 602 10.04 11.71 45.90
CA VAL A 602 10.15 12.92 45.07
C VAL A 602 9.89 12.57 43.61
N TYR A 603 9.08 13.41 42.94
CA TYR A 603 8.93 13.35 41.50
C TYR A 603 10.19 13.87 40.81
N GLN A 604 10.80 13.05 39.97
CA GLN A 604 12.00 13.38 39.21
C GLN A 604 11.60 13.78 37.78
N PRO A 605 11.56 15.08 37.45
CA PRO A 605 11.19 15.52 36.10
C PRO A 605 12.23 15.08 35.08
N ALA A 606 11.78 14.83 33.85
CA ALA A 606 12.69 14.58 32.74
C ALA A 606 13.51 15.83 32.39
N ARG A 607 14.70 15.62 31.81
CA ARG A 607 15.57 16.70 31.32
C ARG A 607 14.96 17.59 30.23
N THR A 608 13.82 17.17 29.67
CA THR A 608 13.08 17.86 28.61
C THR A 608 12.43 19.15 29.08
N GLY A 609 12.08 19.26 30.37
CA GLY A 609 11.32 20.39 30.92
C GLY A 609 9.82 20.38 30.59
N LEU A 610 9.30 19.31 29.98
CA LEU A 610 7.88 19.23 29.61
C LEU A 610 6.96 19.20 30.83
N TYR A 611 7.36 18.52 31.90
CA TYR A 611 6.58 18.44 33.13
C TYR A 611 6.36 19.84 33.73
N GLU A 612 7.42 20.63 33.87
CA GLU A 612 7.34 22.01 34.35
C GLU A 612 6.52 22.90 33.40
N PHE A 613 6.58 22.64 32.09
CA PHE A 613 5.87 23.40 31.07
C PHE A 613 4.36 23.19 31.14
N LEU A 614 3.94 21.94 31.34
CA LEU A 614 2.54 21.59 31.51
C LEU A 614 1.98 22.07 32.86
N LYS A 615 2.78 22.03 33.94
CA LYS A 615 2.38 22.53 35.28
C LYS A 615 2.39 24.06 35.38
N SER A 616 2.96 24.77 34.40
CA SER A 616 3.06 26.23 34.41
C SER A 616 1.74 26.90 34.04
N ASP A 617 1.11 27.59 34.99
CA ASP A 617 -0.11 28.40 34.76
C ASP A 617 0.17 29.79 34.16
N HIS A 618 1.36 30.02 33.61
CA HIS A 618 1.69 31.29 32.97
C HIS A 618 1.02 31.42 31.60
N ASN A 619 0.39 32.58 31.36
CA ASN A 619 -0.30 32.97 30.11
C ASN A 619 -1.21 31.86 29.55
N PRO A 620 -2.20 31.37 30.32
CA PRO A 620 -3.05 30.24 29.92
C PRO A 620 -3.98 30.59 28.77
N ASP A 621 -4.32 31.87 28.59
CA ASP A 621 -5.23 32.37 27.55
C ASP A 621 -4.62 32.30 26.13
N TYR A 622 -3.32 32.01 26.02
CA TYR A 622 -2.60 31.96 24.74
C TYR A 622 -2.19 30.54 24.40
N LEU A 623 -2.01 30.30 23.10
CA LEU A 623 -1.55 29.01 22.58
C LEU A 623 -0.20 28.61 23.21
N LYS A 624 -0.06 27.33 23.53
CA LYS A 624 1.18 26.72 24.03
C LYS A 624 1.65 25.68 23.03
N ILE A 625 2.80 25.91 22.41
CA ILE A 625 3.36 25.02 21.38
C ILE A 625 4.51 24.21 21.97
N ILE A 626 4.44 22.89 21.83
CA ILE A 626 5.52 21.95 22.16
C ILE A 626 6.08 21.40 20.86
N LEU A 627 7.34 21.72 20.56
CA LEU A 627 8.04 21.19 19.40
C LEU A 627 8.82 19.92 19.79
N LEU A 628 8.47 18.78 19.18
CA LEU A 628 9.25 17.55 19.24
C LEU A 628 10.16 17.50 18.01
N ASP A 629 11.43 17.85 18.21
CA ASP A 629 12.40 17.90 17.12
C ASP A 629 13.00 16.51 16.87
N GLU A 630 12.99 16.09 15.60
CA GLU A 630 13.35 14.73 15.16
C GLU A 630 12.58 13.64 15.92
N ALA A 631 11.26 13.79 15.98
CA ALA A 631 10.38 12.93 16.77
C ALA A 631 10.54 11.43 16.45
N ASN A 632 10.81 11.08 15.19
CA ASN A 632 10.98 9.70 14.76
C ASN A 632 12.40 9.13 14.96
N LEU A 633 13.26 9.81 15.72
CA LEU A 633 14.55 9.25 16.15
C LEU A 633 14.39 8.12 17.18
N SER A 634 13.24 8.10 17.88
CA SER A 634 12.77 7.00 18.71
C SER A 634 11.30 6.72 18.37
N SER A 635 10.79 5.55 18.78
CA SER A 635 9.38 5.21 18.58
C SER A 635 8.47 6.19 19.34
N VAL A 636 7.80 7.08 18.59
CA VAL A 636 6.94 8.13 19.15
C VAL A 636 5.84 7.55 20.05
N GLU A 637 5.29 6.39 19.69
CA GLU A 637 4.23 5.76 20.47
C GLU A 637 4.68 5.28 21.86
N HIS A 638 5.97 5.07 22.10
CA HIS A 638 6.47 4.62 23.39
C HIS A 638 6.59 5.78 24.37
N TYR A 639 7.33 6.82 23.99
CA TYR A 639 7.56 7.97 24.87
C TYR A 639 6.36 8.92 24.92
N TRP A 640 5.53 8.98 23.89
CA TRP A 640 4.36 9.85 23.80
C TRP A 640 3.04 9.13 24.15
N SER A 641 3.12 7.94 24.74
CA SER A 641 1.98 7.06 25.02
C SER A 641 0.88 7.72 25.87
N ASP A 642 1.25 8.52 26.87
CA ASP A 642 0.31 9.20 27.77
C ASP A 642 -0.58 10.25 27.06
N PHE A 643 -0.09 10.78 25.94
CA PHE A 643 -0.74 11.83 25.16
C PHE A 643 -1.58 11.27 23.99
N LEU A 644 -1.34 10.04 23.53
CA LEU A 644 -2.06 9.43 22.39
C LEU A 644 -3.58 9.47 22.54
N GLY A 645 -4.08 9.27 23.78
CA GLY A 645 -5.52 9.31 24.06
C GLY A 645 -6.12 10.71 23.96
N MET A 646 -5.32 11.77 24.11
CA MET A 646 -5.78 13.17 24.08
C MET A 646 -5.96 13.73 22.67
N CYS A 647 -5.51 13.01 21.64
CA CYS A 647 -5.83 13.31 20.25
C CYS A 647 -7.31 13.09 19.94
N ASP A 648 -7.94 12.13 20.62
CA ASP A 648 -9.34 11.81 20.43
C ASP A 648 -10.20 12.79 21.26
N PRO A 649 -11.32 13.31 20.73
CA PRO A 649 -12.17 14.27 21.45
C PRO A 649 -12.63 13.77 22.83
N GLU A 650 -12.90 12.46 22.95
CA GLU A 650 -13.29 11.80 24.21
C GLU A 650 -12.19 11.86 25.28
N GLY A 651 -10.93 11.86 24.86
CA GLY A 651 -9.76 11.82 25.73
C GLY A 651 -9.08 13.18 25.93
N ARG A 652 -9.59 14.27 25.32
CA ARG A 652 -8.97 15.60 25.39
C ARG A 652 -8.73 16.06 26.83
N ASN A 653 -9.70 15.81 27.71
CA ASN A 653 -9.67 16.20 29.12
C ASN A 653 -9.07 15.13 30.04
N ARG A 654 -8.41 14.11 29.47
CA ARG A 654 -7.77 13.04 30.25
C ARG A 654 -6.64 13.63 31.07
N LYS A 655 -6.54 13.24 32.34
CA LYS A 655 -5.40 13.62 33.20
C LYS A 655 -4.27 12.60 33.07
N ILE A 656 -3.03 13.06 33.12
CA ILE A 656 -1.83 12.21 33.13
C ILE A 656 -1.52 11.83 34.58
N ASP A 657 -1.36 10.55 34.88
CA ASP A 657 -0.99 10.07 36.22
C ASP A 657 0.54 10.16 36.40
N SER A 658 0.99 11.04 37.28
CA SER A 658 2.40 11.24 37.62
C SER A 658 2.95 10.17 38.56
N GLY A 659 2.07 9.34 39.14
CA GLY A 659 2.42 8.33 40.14
C GLY A 659 2.71 8.91 41.53
N ILE A 660 2.51 10.22 41.73
CA ILE A 660 2.67 10.88 43.04
C ILE A 660 1.54 10.40 43.98
N PRO A 661 1.84 9.96 45.22
CA PRO A 661 0.82 9.47 46.15
C PRO A 661 -0.20 10.52 46.61
N SER A 662 0.17 11.81 46.58
CA SER A 662 -0.71 12.93 46.95
C SER A 662 -1.78 13.16 45.88
N GLU A 663 -3.06 13.07 46.25
CA GLU A 663 -4.19 13.20 45.30
C GLU A 663 -4.18 14.52 44.51
N ASP A 664 -3.73 15.62 45.13
CA ASP A 664 -3.69 16.95 44.50
C ASP A 664 -2.58 17.08 43.45
N GLU A 665 -1.48 16.32 43.57
CA GLU A 665 -0.33 16.38 42.66
C GLU A 665 -0.21 15.16 41.75
N ARG A 666 -1.03 14.14 41.99
CA ARG A 666 -1.03 12.88 41.23
C ARG A 666 -1.38 13.08 39.76
N TYR A 667 -2.24 14.04 39.45
CA TYR A 667 -2.78 14.21 38.12
C TYR A 667 -2.34 15.52 37.48
N ILE A 668 -1.69 15.42 36.32
CA ILE A 668 -1.33 16.57 35.49
C ILE A 668 -2.46 16.80 34.49
N THR A 669 -3.05 17.98 34.51
CA THR A 669 -4.03 18.44 33.52
C THR A 669 -3.34 19.16 32.38
N VAL A 670 -3.60 18.76 31.14
CA VAL A 670 -3.12 19.47 29.95
C VAL A 670 -4.15 20.54 29.58
N ALA A 671 -3.71 21.80 29.46
CA ALA A 671 -4.59 22.90 29.10
C ALA A 671 -5.06 22.83 27.64
N ASP A 672 -6.25 23.35 27.36
CA ASP A 672 -6.87 23.26 26.03
C ASP A 672 -6.04 23.92 24.94
N GLY A 673 -5.33 25.02 25.23
CA GLY A 673 -4.44 25.71 24.30
C GLY A 673 -3.10 25.00 24.02
N VAL A 674 -2.85 23.80 24.56
CA VAL A 674 -1.62 23.04 24.27
C VAL A 674 -1.73 22.32 22.93
N ARG A 675 -0.72 22.52 22.06
CA ARG A 675 -0.54 21.85 20.76
C ARG A 675 0.88 21.34 20.61
N PHE A 676 1.03 20.19 19.97
CA PHE A 676 2.31 19.60 19.62
C PHE A 676 2.61 19.80 18.14
N ILE A 677 3.84 20.15 17.82
CA ILE A 677 4.38 20.07 16.46
C ILE A 677 5.53 19.06 16.51
N ALA A 678 5.52 18.06 15.64
CA ALA A 678 6.63 17.13 15.52
C ALA A 678 7.31 17.26 14.16
N THR A 679 8.63 17.27 14.14
CA THR A 679 9.41 17.20 12.89
C THR A 679 9.91 15.77 12.71
N ILE A 680 9.76 15.23 11.50
CA ILE A 680 10.27 13.91 11.16
C ILE A 680 11.13 13.97 9.89
N ASN A 681 12.11 13.09 9.82
CA ASN A 681 12.91 12.86 8.61
C ASN A 681 12.46 11.55 7.95
N ASN A 682 12.43 11.52 6.62
CA ASN A 682 12.00 10.35 5.85
C ASN A 682 13.20 9.43 5.47
N ASP A 683 14.29 9.49 6.23
CA ASP A 683 15.52 8.76 5.92
C ASP A 683 15.57 7.40 6.64
N ALA A 684 16.27 6.44 6.05
CA ALA A 684 16.41 5.06 6.56
C ALA A 684 17.03 4.96 7.98
N SER A 685 17.61 6.05 8.51
CA SER A 685 18.19 6.09 9.85
C SER A 685 17.17 6.40 10.97
N THR A 686 15.88 6.47 10.65
CA THR A 686 14.81 6.82 11.60
C THR A 686 13.78 5.71 11.74
N GLU A 687 13.07 5.70 12.87
CA GLU A 687 12.00 4.73 13.13
C GLU A 687 10.75 5.08 12.32
N ARG A 688 10.01 4.05 11.88
CA ARG A 688 8.73 4.25 11.19
C ARG A 688 7.67 4.74 12.17
N LEU A 689 6.80 5.64 11.69
CA LEU A 689 5.64 6.05 12.46
C LEU A 689 4.62 4.92 12.53
N SER A 690 4.04 4.68 13.72
CA SER A 690 3.06 3.61 13.85
C SER A 690 1.72 4.01 13.21
N PRO A 691 0.98 3.06 12.60
CA PRO A 691 -0.35 3.34 12.04
C PRO A 691 -1.32 3.96 13.06
N ARG A 692 -1.14 3.65 14.36
CA ARG A 692 -1.95 4.21 15.45
C ARG A 692 -1.71 5.71 15.65
N LEU A 693 -0.49 6.19 15.46
CA LEU A 693 -0.19 7.61 15.52
C LEU A 693 -0.65 8.30 14.23
N ILE A 694 -0.32 7.72 13.08
CA ILE A 694 -0.70 8.28 11.77
C ILE A 694 -2.21 8.48 11.69
N ASP A 695 -3.03 7.56 12.22
CA ASP A 695 -4.49 7.67 12.23
C ASP A 695 -5.03 8.89 13.02
N ARG A 696 -4.24 9.49 13.91
CA ARG A 696 -4.67 10.56 14.82
C ARG A 696 -4.17 11.95 14.47
N VAL A 697 -3.16 12.07 13.60
CA VAL A 697 -2.46 13.34 13.35
C VAL A 697 -2.42 13.67 11.85
N PRO A 698 -2.53 14.96 11.46
CA PRO A 698 -2.20 15.40 10.10
C PRO A 698 -0.68 15.37 9.87
N VAL A 699 -0.28 14.99 8.66
CA VAL A 699 1.12 14.98 8.23
C VAL A 699 1.30 15.95 7.06
N ILE A 700 2.01 17.05 7.30
CA ILE A 700 2.28 18.08 6.30
C ILE A 700 3.68 17.86 5.71
N GLY A 701 3.76 17.56 4.42
CA GLY A 701 5.02 17.42 3.69
C GLY A 701 5.61 18.77 3.28
N LEU A 702 6.86 19.05 3.66
CA LEU A 702 7.62 20.22 3.24
C LEU A 702 8.69 19.84 2.20
N ASN A 703 8.55 20.34 0.96
CA ASN A 703 9.46 20.06 -0.16
C ASN A 703 10.36 21.27 -0.49
N HIS A 704 11.54 21.07 -1.09
CA HIS A 704 12.53 22.14 -1.34
C HIS A 704 12.08 23.29 -2.29
N ASN A 705 10.96 23.17 -3.00
CA ASN A 705 10.57 24.08 -4.08
C ASN A 705 9.74 25.30 -3.64
N ALA A 706 10.13 26.00 -2.57
CA ALA A 706 9.44 27.22 -2.15
C ALA A 706 10.10 28.49 -2.75
N GLU A 707 10.16 28.59 -4.07
CA GLU A 707 10.47 29.87 -4.74
C GLU A 707 9.19 30.69 -4.94
N PHE A 708 8.52 31.04 -3.84
CA PHE A 708 7.39 31.96 -3.87
C PHE A 708 7.88 33.34 -3.44
N LYS A 709 7.89 34.28 -4.40
CA LYS A 709 7.94 35.71 -4.09
C LYS A 709 6.50 36.13 -3.79
N SER A 710 6.18 36.38 -2.52
CA SER A 710 4.90 37.00 -2.20
C SER A 710 4.86 38.40 -2.84
N ASN A 711 3.77 38.70 -3.55
CA ASN A 711 3.43 40.09 -3.79
C ASN A 711 3.07 40.65 -2.42
N VAL A 712 3.88 41.59 -1.92
CA VAL A 712 3.67 42.25 -0.63
C VAL A 712 2.31 42.95 -0.68
N ILE A 713 1.28 42.30 -0.14
CA ILE A 713 -0.01 42.91 0.13
C ILE A 713 0.14 43.48 1.52
N ARG A 714 0.04 44.80 1.67
CA ARG A 714 0.15 45.48 2.96
C ARG A 714 -0.98 45.00 3.88
N SER A 715 -0.72 43.98 4.69
CA SER A 715 -1.65 43.39 5.64
C SER A 715 -1.76 44.24 6.91
N LEU A 716 -2.89 44.14 7.61
CA LEU A 716 -3.03 44.69 8.96
C LEU A 716 -2.02 44.00 9.88
N ALA A 717 -1.19 44.78 10.57
CA ALA A 717 -0.17 44.24 11.44
C ALA A 717 -0.81 43.73 12.74
N PHE A 718 -1.01 42.42 12.86
CA PHE A 718 -1.32 41.76 14.12
C PHE A 718 -0.05 41.71 14.98
N GLU A 719 0.42 42.86 15.46
CA GLU A 719 1.63 42.94 16.29
C GLU A 719 1.36 42.29 17.66
N GLY A 720 1.90 41.08 17.88
CA GLY A 720 1.82 40.37 19.17
C GLY A 720 0.99 39.09 19.12
N ALA A 721 0.80 38.47 20.29
CA ALA A 721 0.11 37.19 20.40
C ALA A 721 -1.41 37.32 20.43
N VAL A 722 -2.06 36.44 19.68
CA VAL A 722 -3.51 36.29 19.62
C VAL A 722 -3.95 35.28 20.69
N LYS A 723 -5.08 35.55 21.35
CA LYS A 723 -5.66 34.61 22.34
C LYS A 723 -6.08 33.30 21.68
N ASN A 724 -5.99 32.21 22.44
CA ASN A 724 -6.38 30.88 21.97
C ASN A 724 -7.87 30.81 21.59
N GLU A 725 -8.75 31.44 22.38
CA GLU A 725 -10.19 31.50 22.10
C GLU A 725 -10.51 32.08 20.72
N TRP A 726 -9.78 33.13 20.33
CA TRP A 726 -9.93 33.76 19.01
C TRP A 726 -9.45 32.82 17.89
N LEU A 727 -8.31 32.15 18.08
CA LEU A 727 -7.80 31.17 17.12
C LEU A 727 -8.77 29.99 16.93
N GLU A 728 -9.32 29.45 18.03
CA GLU A 728 -10.30 28.36 17.98
C GLU A 728 -11.58 28.78 17.28
N SER A 729 -12.12 29.98 17.56
CA SER A 729 -13.33 30.47 16.89
C SER A 729 -13.18 30.69 15.37
N CYS A 730 -11.94 30.90 14.90
CA CYS A 730 -11.64 31.22 13.50
C CYS A 730 -11.18 30.02 12.67
N PHE A 731 -10.42 29.11 13.29
CA PHE A 731 -9.75 28.00 12.62
C PHE A 731 -10.19 26.62 13.10
N ASP A 732 -11.01 26.55 14.15
CA ASP A 732 -11.63 25.31 14.62
C ASP A 732 -13.16 25.34 14.42
N VAL A 733 -13.75 24.14 14.34
CA VAL A 733 -15.18 23.92 14.21
C VAL A 733 -15.56 22.61 14.89
N SER A 734 -16.75 22.59 15.49
CA SER A 734 -17.31 21.37 16.06
C SER A 734 -17.67 20.35 14.99
N LEU A 735 -17.59 19.05 15.33
CA LEU A 735 -17.94 17.98 14.39
C LEU A 735 -19.38 18.04 13.88
N TYR A 736 -20.30 18.53 14.72
CA TYR A 736 -21.73 18.62 14.39
C TYR A 736 -22.05 19.76 13.42
N GLU A 737 -21.25 20.83 13.44
CA GLU A 737 -21.42 21.99 12.55
C GLU A 737 -20.67 21.81 11.23
N SER A 738 -19.59 21.03 11.22
CA SER A 738 -18.84 20.74 10.00
C SER A 738 -19.65 19.91 9.01
N SER A 739 -19.62 20.29 7.72
CA SER A 739 -20.22 19.58 6.59
C SER A 739 -19.26 19.59 5.40
N PHE A 740 -19.19 18.49 4.65
CA PHE A 740 -18.62 18.52 3.31
C PHE A 740 -19.61 19.16 2.34
N THR A 741 -19.09 19.70 1.24
CA THR A 741 -19.93 19.92 0.06
C THR A 741 -20.28 18.58 -0.59
N THR A 742 -21.41 18.51 -1.31
CA THR A 742 -21.83 17.27 -1.99
C THR A 742 -20.78 16.79 -2.99
N GLU A 743 -20.06 17.71 -3.63
CA GLU A 743 -18.97 17.38 -4.54
C GLU A 743 -17.81 16.74 -3.78
N GLU A 744 -17.31 17.36 -2.71
CA GLU A 744 -16.20 16.83 -1.91
C GLU A 744 -16.49 15.45 -1.31
N GLU A 745 -17.71 15.22 -0.82
CA GLU A 745 -18.10 13.93 -0.24
C GLU A 745 -18.07 12.82 -1.29
N ASN A 746 -18.63 13.05 -2.49
CA ASN A 746 -18.58 12.08 -3.59
C ASN A 746 -17.13 11.79 -4.03
N LEU A 747 -16.31 12.84 -4.17
CA LEU A 747 -14.90 12.70 -4.56
C LEU A 747 -14.11 11.87 -3.53
N LEU A 748 -14.32 12.15 -2.25
CA LEU A 748 -13.67 11.45 -1.15
C LEU A 748 -14.10 9.98 -1.09
N ASP A 749 -15.39 9.69 -1.27
CA ASP A 749 -15.92 8.32 -1.27
C ASP A 749 -15.35 7.49 -2.42
N GLU A 750 -15.24 8.06 -3.64
CA GLU A 750 -14.58 7.40 -4.77
C GLU A 750 -13.11 7.04 -4.46
N ILE A 751 -12.37 7.98 -3.85
CA ILE A 751 -10.97 7.76 -3.45
C ILE A 751 -10.86 6.66 -2.38
N ILE A 752 -11.72 6.70 -1.36
CA ILE A 752 -11.72 5.70 -0.28
C ILE A 752 -12.10 4.32 -0.82
N GLU A 753 -13.06 4.21 -1.73
CA GLU A 753 -13.45 2.92 -2.32
C GLU A 753 -12.32 2.30 -3.16
N ILE A 754 -11.54 3.10 -3.90
CA ILE A 754 -10.33 2.61 -4.60
C ILE A 754 -9.29 2.08 -3.61
N LEU A 755 -9.07 2.81 -2.52
CA LEU A 755 -8.14 2.41 -1.47
C LEU A 755 -8.59 1.16 -0.71
N LYS A 756 -9.89 0.88 -0.67
CA LYS A 756 -10.50 -0.25 0.05
C LYS A 756 -10.73 -1.49 -0.82
N ALA A 757 -10.90 -1.33 -2.14
CA ALA A 757 -11.27 -2.41 -3.06
C ALA A 757 -10.37 -3.66 -2.92
N PRO A 758 -10.94 -4.88 -2.92
CA PRO A 758 -10.15 -6.11 -2.83
C PRO A 758 -9.46 -6.39 -4.17
N LEU A 759 -8.12 -6.34 -4.20
CA LEU A 759 -7.32 -6.80 -5.33
C LEU A 759 -6.50 -8.03 -4.92
N THR A 760 -6.24 -8.93 -5.88
CA THR A 760 -5.47 -10.15 -5.66
C THR A 760 -4.05 -9.84 -5.21
N ARG A 761 -3.61 -10.44 -4.09
CA ARG A 761 -2.25 -10.31 -3.53
C ARG A 761 -1.84 -8.89 -3.09
N THR A 762 -2.80 -8.07 -2.62
CA THR A 762 -2.53 -6.71 -2.12
C THR A 762 -3.17 -6.45 -0.76
N THR A 763 -2.56 -5.61 0.07
CA THR A 763 -3.19 -5.03 1.26
C THR A 763 -4.16 -3.90 0.87
N SER A 764 -5.31 -3.81 1.54
CA SER A 764 -6.21 -2.66 1.42
C SER A 764 -5.82 -1.57 2.41
N VAL A 765 -5.94 -0.30 1.98
CA VAL A 765 -5.69 0.86 2.82
C VAL A 765 -7.04 1.30 3.39
N ARG A 766 -7.18 1.22 4.72
CA ARG A 766 -8.42 1.58 5.41
C ARG A 766 -8.29 2.98 5.99
N VAL A 767 -9.11 3.90 5.50
CA VAL A 767 -9.29 5.23 6.10
C VAL A 767 -10.27 5.10 7.26
N SER A 768 -9.88 5.54 8.46
CA SER A 768 -10.75 5.49 9.64
C SER A 768 -11.78 6.62 9.66
N GLN A 769 -12.85 6.45 10.45
CA GLN A 769 -13.81 7.51 10.69
C GLN A 769 -13.16 8.75 11.34
N ARG A 770 -12.07 8.59 12.09
CA ARG A 770 -11.33 9.72 12.69
C ARG A 770 -10.75 10.62 11.61
N LYS A 771 -10.10 10.02 10.60
CA LYS A 771 -9.54 10.74 9.46
C LYS A 771 -10.63 11.41 8.63
N TYR A 772 -11.74 10.71 8.38
CA TYR A 772 -12.90 11.29 7.71
C TYR A 772 -13.40 12.55 8.43
N ASN A 773 -13.59 12.46 9.75
CA ASN A 773 -14.03 13.57 10.59
C ASN A 773 -13.02 14.73 10.62
N ALA A 774 -11.71 14.43 10.63
CA ALA A 774 -10.67 15.45 10.57
C ALA A 774 -10.67 16.19 9.21
N MET A 775 -10.77 15.46 8.10
CA MET A 775 -10.90 16.06 6.76
C MET A 775 -12.15 16.91 6.63
N LYS A 776 -13.26 16.49 7.25
CA LYS A 776 -14.53 17.23 7.27
C LYS A 776 -14.39 18.60 7.94
N ARG A 777 -13.77 18.64 9.13
CA ARG A 777 -13.49 19.88 9.86
C ARG A 777 -12.52 20.78 9.10
N TYR A 778 -11.50 20.18 8.49
CA TYR A 778 -10.51 20.91 7.70
C TYR A 778 -11.16 21.58 6.47
N CYS A 779 -11.86 20.80 5.63
CA CYS A 779 -12.47 21.32 4.40
C CYS A 779 -13.52 22.39 4.69
N TYR A 780 -14.33 22.20 5.75
CA TYR A 780 -15.33 23.19 6.16
C TYR A 780 -14.70 24.56 6.44
N ILE A 781 -13.67 24.62 7.28
CA ILE A 781 -12.98 25.90 7.60
C ILE A 781 -12.21 26.44 6.41
N ALA A 782 -11.53 25.58 5.65
CA ALA A 782 -10.74 25.99 4.50
C ALA A 782 -11.61 26.58 3.38
N ASN A 783 -12.76 25.97 3.05
CA ASN A 783 -13.73 26.51 2.08
C ASN A 783 -14.29 27.88 2.48
N GLU A 784 -14.36 28.13 3.79
CA GLU A 784 -14.81 29.38 4.37
C GLU A 784 -13.75 30.51 4.26
N ILE A 785 -12.46 30.17 4.11
CA ILE A 785 -11.36 31.13 3.99
C ILE A 785 -11.22 31.59 2.53
N GLU A 786 -11.54 32.85 2.28
CA GLU A 786 -11.36 33.45 0.96
C GLU A 786 -9.88 33.60 0.57
N GLY A 787 -9.55 33.20 -0.65
CA GLY A 787 -8.22 33.42 -1.25
C GLY A 787 -7.40 32.16 -1.49
N LEU A 788 -7.85 31.00 -0.98
CA LEU A 788 -7.27 29.71 -1.34
C LEU A 788 -7.37 29.48 -2.85
N GLN A 789 -6.24 29.16 -3.48
CA GLN A 789 -6.21 28.84 -4.91
C GLN A 789 -6.38 27.34 -5.15
N VAL A 790 -5.83 26.53 -4.25
CA VAL A 790 -5.92 25.06 -4.30
C VAL A 790 -7.19 24.60 -3.59
N GLN A 791 -7.81 23.55 -4.13
CA GLN A 791 -8.97 22.92 -3.51
C GLN A 791 -8.64 22.40 -2.10
N PRO A 792 -9.43 22.73 -1.06
CA PRO A 792 -9.17 22.24 0.29
C PRO A 792 -9.10 20.73 0.43
N LEU A 793 -9.91 20.01 -0.34
CA LEU A 793 -9.90 18.55 -0.36
C LEU A 793 -8.52 17.98 -0.76
N ASP A 794 -7.77 18.67 -1.62
CA ASP A 794 -6.42 18.24 -2.02
C ASP A 794 -5.45 18.21 -0.83
N PHE A 795 -5.44 19.26 -0.01
CA PHE A 795 -4.65 19.28 1.23
C PHE A 795 -5.13 18.22 2.22
N ALA A 796 -6.45 18.06 2.36
CA ALA A 796 -7.04 17.08 3.25
C ALA A 796 -6.59 15.65 2.91
N ILE A 797 -6.68 15.26 1.63
CA ILE A 797 -6.22 13.95 1.14
C ILE A 797 -4.71 13.79 1.35
N ASN A 798 -3.93 14.80 0.97
CA ASN A 798 -2.47 14.75 1.07
C ASN A 798 -1.97 14.54 2.52
N GLN A 799 -2.65 15.12 3.51
CA GLN A 799 -2.20 15.08 4.91
C GLN A 799 -2.88 14.03 5.79
N HIS A 800 -4.06 13.52 5.37
CA HIS A 800 -4.84 12.54 6.14
C HIS A 800 -4.86 11.16 5.50
N VAL A 801 -4.89 11.06 4.17
CA VAL A 801 -5.08 9.80 3.43
C VAL A 801 -3.75 9.25 2.92
N LEU A 802 -2.96 10.04 2.19
CA LEU A 802 -1.69 9.55 1.62
C LEU A 802 -0.70 9.00 2.64
N PRO A 803 -0.59 9.54 3.89
CA PRO A 803 0.29 8.96 4.90
C PRO A 803 -0.09 7.54 5.35
N LEU A 804 -1.29 7.06 5.02
CA LEU A 804 -1.73 5.69 5.30
C LEU A 804 -1.27 4.68 4.24
N ILE A 805 -0.68 5.15 3.14
CA ILE A 805 -0.21 4.29 2.05
C ILE A 805 1.05 3.54 2.50
N GLU A 806 0.87 2.25 2.78
CA GLU A 806 1.93 1.28 3.02
C GLU A 806 1.53 -0.05 2.39
N GLY A 807 2.32 -0.54 1.44
CA GLY A 807 2.03 -1.78 0.73
C GLY A 807 3.13 -2.24 -0.20
N TYR A 808 3.00 -3.48 -0.67
CA TYR A 808 4.03 -4.15 -1.46
C TYR A 808 3.41 -4.85 -2.68
N GLY A 809 4.18 -4.88 -3.78
CA GLY A 809 3.92 -5.70 -4.96
C GLY A 809 3.15 -5.01 -6.10
N ALA A 810 3.23 -5.61 -7.28
CA ALA A 810 2.62 -5.11 -8.52
C ALA A 810 1.11 -4.80 -8.44
N GLY A 811 0.32 -5.59 -7.69
CA GLY A 811 -1.10 -5.27 -7.53
C GLY A 811 -1.34 -4.00 -6.71
N PHE A 812 -0.47 -3.70 -5.74
CA PHE A 812 -0.56 -2.46 -4.96
C PHE A 812 -0.15 -1.26 -5.83
N LYS A 813 0.85 -1.44 -6.71
CA LYS A 813 1.20 -0.47 -7.74
C LYS A 813 0.00 -0.11 -8.62
N GLU A 814 -0.74 -1.11 -9.10
CA GLU A 814 -1.95 -0.92 -9.91
C GLU A 814 -3.01 -0.09 -9.16
N ARG A 815 -3.23 -0.39 -7.87
CA ARG A 815 -4.11 0.42 -7.00
C ARG A 815 -3.68 1.89 -6.95
N LEU A 816 -2.38 2.16 -6.79
CA LEU A 816 -1.85 3.53 -6.77
C LEU A 816 -1.96 4.22 -8.13
N HIS A 817 -1.82 3.50 -9.24
CA HIS A 817 -2.02 4.06 -10.59
C HIS A 817 -3.50 4.41 -10.83
N ASN A 818 -4.43 3.57 -10.38
CA ASN A 818 -5.87 3.86 -10.43
C ASN A 818 -6.20 5.09 -9.58
N LEU A 819 -5.60 5.20 -8.39
CA LEU A 819 -5.72 6.40 -7.56
C LEU A 819 -5.14 7.63 -8.27
N GLU A 820 -3.96 7.53 -8.88
CA GLU A 820 -3.35 8.63 -9.62
C GLU A 820 -4.26 9.14 -10.74
N GLN A 821 -4.85 8.25 -11.54
CA GLN A 821 -5.78 8.60 -12.61
C GLN A 821 -6.97 9.41 -12.09
N LYS A 822 -7.53 9.01 -10.94
CA LYS A 822 -8.64 9.74 -10.30
C LYS A 822 -8.22 11.09 -9.74
N LEU A 823 -7.03 11.18 -9.13
CA LEU A 823 -6.48 12.48 -8.71
C LEU A 823 -6.26 13.43 -9.91
N VAL A 824 -5.97 12.91 -11.11
CA VAL A 824 -5.91 13.73 -12.34
C VAL A 824 -7.30 14.18 -12.78
N GLU A 825 -8.29 13.29 -12.74
CA GLU A 825 -9.68 13.60 -13.11
C GLU A 825 -10.27 14.71 -12.22
N PHE A 826 -9.90 14.73 -10.95
CA PHE A 826 -10.40 15.67 -9.94
C PHE A 826 -9.54 16.94 -9.76
N ASP A 827 -8.48 17.10 -10.56
CA ASP A 827 -7.57 18.26 -10.51
C ASP A 827 -6.82 18.44 -9.18
N LEU A 828 -6.55 17.34 -8.47
CA LEU A 828 -5.87 17.33 -7.17
C LEU A 828 -4.34 17.26 -7.34
N HIS A 829 -3.74 18.40 -7.68
CA HIS A 829 -2.34 18.52 -8.07
C HIS A 829 -1.34 18.17 -6.97
N ILE A 830 -1.58 18.57 -5.72
CA ILE A 830 -0.65 18.36 -4.61
C ILE A 830 -0.60 16.88 -4.26
N SER A 831 -1.77 16.27 -4.03
CA SER A 831 -1.89 14.84 -3.74
C SER A 831 -1.30 13.99 -4.85
N LYS A 832 -1.51 14.36 -6.11
CA LYS A 832 -0.92 13.69 -7.27
C LYS A 832 0.61 13.75 -7.25
N ALA A 833 1.19 14.93 -6.99
CA ALA A 833 2.64 15.09 -6.93
C ALA A 833 3.25 14.21 -5.83
N THR A 834 2.62 14.18 -4.65
CA THR A 834 3.04 13.30 -3.55
C THR A 834 2.91 11.83 -3.93
N LEU A 835 1.79 11.41 -4.52
CA LEU A 835 1.56 10.02 -4.92
C LEU A 835 2.56 9.55 -5.98
N ARG A 836 2.92 10.40 -6.95
CA ARG A 836 3.98 10.12 -7.93
C ARG A 836 5.33 9.87 -7.26
N ASN A 837 5.67 10.66 -6.24
CA ASN A 837 6.91 10.43 -5.49
C ASN A 837 6.87 9.07 -4.77
N ILE A 838 5.72 8.67 -4.21
CA ILE A 838 5.54 7.34 -3.59
C ILE A 838 5.73 6.22 -4.61
N ILE A 839 5.11 6.33 -5.78
CA ILE A 839 5.23 5.33 -6.85
C ILE A 839 6.69 5.23 -7.35
N ASN A 840 7.32 6.37 -7.63
CA ASN A 840 8.70 6.42 -8.11
C ASN A 840 9.67 5.84 -7.09
N ASN A 841 9.51 6.19 -5.80
CA ASN A 841 10.33 5.62 -4.74
C ASN A 841 10.10 4.12 -4.59
N GLY A 842 8.86 3.65 -4.65
CA GLY A 842 8.57 2.22 -4.53
C GLY A 842 9.08 1.38 -5.69
N ASP A 843 9.13 1.94 -6.90
CA ASP A 843 9.75 1.31 -8.07
C ASP A 843 11.28 1.17 -7.90
N ILE A 844 11.92 2.12 -7.21
CA ILE A 844 13.35 2.04 -6.85
C ILE A 844 13.58 0.97 -5.76
N TYR A 845 12.69 0.88 -4.78
CA TYR A 845 12.81 -0.01 -3.62
C TYR A 845 12.11 -1.37 -3.80
N SER A 846 12.24 -2.00 -4.98
CA SER A 846 11.74 -3.38 -5.22
C SER A 846 10.23 -3.57 -4.95
N GLU A 847 9.39 -2.67 -5.48
CA GLU A 847 7.92 -2.68 -5.33
C GLU A 847 7.41 -2.47 -3.89
N SER A 848 8.17 -1.74 -3.07
CA SER A 848 7.77 -1.33 -1.72
C SER A 848 7.26 0.11 -1.72
N TYR A 849 5.94 0.31 -1.65
CA TYR A 849 5.32 1.63 -1.69
C TYR A 849 4.99 2.13 -0.28
N SER A 850 5.65 3.22 0.14
CA SER A 850 5.48 3.87 1.44
C SER A 850 5.46 5.39 1.27
N TYR A 851 4.64 6.08 2.07
CA TYR A 851 4.66 7.55 2.16
C TYR A 851 5.96 8.08 2.78
N PHE A 852 6.45 7.41 3.83
CA PHE A 852 7.66 7.78 4.56
C PHE A 852 8.89 7.13 3.96
#